data_AF-A0AAV8P9F1-F1
#
_entry.id   AF-A0AAV8P9F1-F1
#
_cell.length_a   1.000
_cell.length_b   1.000
_cell.length_c   1.000
_cell.angle_alpha   90.00
_cell.angle_beta   90.00
_cell.angle_gamma   90.00
#
_symmetry.space_group_name_H-M   'P 1'
#
loop_
_entity.id
_entity.type
_entity.pdbx_description
1 polymer ?
#
loop_
_entity_poly.entity_id
_entity_poly.type
_entity_poly.pdbx_seq_one_letter_code
_entity_poly.pdbx_strand_id
1 'polypeptide(L)'
;MEGVISTRGLNLAPFHTLRSRFPSAAARFPSPALRPQAPAAVLHAFGSRARTPSITTPTALGDPKGLLLYPGLLGKPRKAPVFRAGAAIPADGAGLVEAEGDKKPKFLGVDITTLKKIVPLGIMFFCILFNYTILRDTKDVLVVTAKGSSAEIIPFLKTWVNLPMAVGFMLLYTKLSDVLSKEALFYTVILPFIAFFGAFAFVLYPLRDAIHPTALADRLLAALGPSFLGPVAILRIWSFCLFYVMAELWGSVVISVLFWGFANQITTVEEAKEFYPLFGLGANIALIFSGRTVKYFSNLRKTLGPGVDGWAVSLKGMMSIVVLLGFVICAIYGGVNKFVLNDPSLPRSDRKKKKEKPKLGMNESLKVLLSSRYVRDLATLVVAYGISINLVEVTWKSKLKAQFPSPNEYSSFMGDFSTATGIATFTMMLLGRLILRKFGWGVAAMITPTVLLLTGVGFFSLILFGEPLAPLLGSFGMTPLLAAVYVGALQNIFSKSAKYSLFDPCKEMAYIPLDEEMKVKGKAAIDVVCNPLGKSGGALIQQFMILTFGSLANSTPYLGGILLVIVVAWLGAARSLDSQFSPLAKQELEKEKLLVGKEKEPLIDMTTDTDGFVAKVKPQENGSIAESAASDNSSNGLPSKQESSPESEGSSETSTIHQ
;
A
#
# COMPACT_ATOMS: atom_id res chain seq x y z
N MET A 1 -44.35 38.83 -22.21
CA MET A 1 -44.47 39.62 -23.46
C MET A 1 -44.30 38.68 -24.62
N GLU A 2 -45.07 38.87 -25.69
CA GLU A 2 -45.18 37.95 -26.84
C GLU A 2 -44.47 38.51 -28.08
N GLY A 3 -44.55 37.80 -29.22
CA GLY A 3 -43.80 38.07 -30.46
C GLY A 3 -42.81 36.93 -30.73
N VAL A 4 -43.10 35.90 -31.53
CA VAL A 4 -44.00 35.76 -32.69
C VAL A 4 -43.56 36.62 -33.89
N ILE A 5 -42.60 36.10 -34.65
CA ILE A 5 -42.57 36.21 -36.12
C ILE A 5 -42.32 34.81 -36.68
N SER A 6 -43.10 34.42 -37.69
CA SER A 6 -42.93 33.19 -38.47
C SER A 6 -43.30 33.47 -39.91
N THR A 7 -42.51 33.02 -40.88
CA THR A 7 -42.99 32.51 -42.18
C THR A 7 -41.86 31.95 -43.04
N ARG A 8 -42.17 30.90 -43.82
CA ARG A 8 -41.56 30.48 -45.11
C ARG A 8 -40.03 30.24 -45.13
N GLY A 9 -39.51 29.06 -45.43
CA GLY A 9 -40.12 27.82 -45.93
C GLY A 9 -40.00 27.68 -47.45
N LEU A 10 -39.03 26.88 -47.90
CA LEU A 10 -38.85 26.46 -49.29
C LEU A 10 -38.19 25.07 -49.30
N ASN A 11 -38.90 24.07 -49.81
CA ASN A 11 -38.38 22.70 -49.97
C ASN A 11 -37.70 22.56 -51.33
N LEU A 12 -36.53 21.90 -51.38
CA LEU A 12 -36.00 21.29 -52.61
C LEU A 12 -35.13 20.07 -52.26
N ALA A 13 -35.31 18.99 -53.01
CA ALA A 13 -34.65 17.69 -52.88
C ALA A 13 -34.82 16.91 -54.19
N PRO A 14 -34.16 15.75 -54.41
CA PRO A 14 -32.93 15.24 -53.80
C PRO A 14 -31.84 14.97 -54.86
N PHE A 15 -30.63 14.55 -54.45
CA PHE A 15 -29.68 13.89 -55.36
C PHE A 15 -28.99 12.66 -54.72
N HIS A 16 -29.35 11.48 -55.20
CA HIS A 16 -28.45 10.32 -55.30
C HIS A 16 -27.44 10.61 -56.45
N THR A 17 -26.22 10.06 -56.57
CA THR A 17 -25.51 8.98 -55.87
C THR A 17 -24.01 9.07 -56.21
N LEU A 18 -23.09 8.65 -55.33
CA LEU A 18 -22.04 7.66 -55.66
C LEU A 18 -21.31 7.13 -54.39
N ARG A 19 -20.32 6.23 -54.56
CA ARG A 19 -19.93 5.23 -53.53
C ARG A 19 -18.46 4.79 -53.60
N SER A 20 -17.67 5.10 -52.57
CA SER A 20 -16.41 4.42 -52.21
C SER A 20 -16.16 4.57 -50.70
N ARG A 21 -16.27 3.50 -49.89
CA ARG A 21 -15.28 2.42 -49.64
C ARG A 21 -14.01 2.84 -48.88
N PHE A 22 -14.11 2.93 -47.55
CA PHE A 22 -13.14 2.36 -46.60
C PHE A 22 -13.85 2.06 -45.25
N PRO A 23 -13.79 0.82 -44.72
CA PRO A 23 -14.45 0.47 -43.46
C PRO A 23 -13.51 0.68 -42.25
N SER A 24 -13.82 1.65 -41.39
CA SER A 24 -13.19 1.75 -40.06
C SER A 24 -13.93 0.87 -39.06
N ALA A 25 -13.21 0.03 -38.32
CA ALA A 25 -13.79 -0.93 -37.38
C ALA A 25 -14.00 -0.31 -36.00
N ALA A 26 -15.25 0.11 -35.70
CA ALA A 26 -15.63 0.67 -34.40
C ALA A 26 -16.85 -0.04 -33.79
N ALA A 27 -16.79 -0.23 -32.47
CA ALA A 27 -17.87 -0.49 -31.51
C ALA A 27 -19.06 -1.39 -31.91
N ARG A 28 -19.18 -2.55 -31.24
CA ARG A 28 -20.47 -3.19 -30.95
C ARG A 28 -20.52 -3.67 -29.49
N PHE A 29 -21.20 -2.93 -28.63
CA PHE A 29 -21.72 -3.41 -27.35
C PHE A 29 -23.21 -3.77 -27.53
N PRO A 30 -23.69 -4.93 -27.07
CA PRO A 30 -25.09 -5.30 -27.20
C PRO A 30 -25.93 -4.78 -26.01
N SER A 31 -26.98 -4.02 -26.30
CA SER A 31 -28.10 -3.77 -25.38
C SER A 31 -29.17 -4.85 -25.56
N PRO A 32 -29.87 -5.28 -24.49
CA PRO A 32 -30.88 -6.34 -24.58
C PRO A 32 -32.21 -5.82 -25.14
N ALA A 33 -32.85 -6.62 -26.00
CA ALA A 33 -34.21 -6.37 -26.50
C ALA A 33 -35.21 -7.34 -25.85
N LEU A 34 -36.43 -6.86 -25.56
CA LEU A 34 -37.52 -7.69 -25.04
C LEU A 34 -38.21 -8.48 -26.16
N ARG A 35 -38.68 -9.70 -25.87
CA ARG A 35 -39.89 -10.34 -26.44
C ARG A 35 -40.44 -11.41 -25.45
N PRO A 36 -41.70 -11.86 -25.57
CA PRO A 36 -42.52 -12.24 -24.41
C PRO A 36 -42.68 -13.74 -24.10
N GLN A 37 -43.40 -14.01 -23.00
CA GLN A 37 -43.99 -15.30 -22.57
C GLN A 37 -45.18 -15.68 -23.50
N ALA A 38 -45.85 -16.85 -23.46
CA ALA A 38 -45.94 -18.02 -22.56
C ALA A 38 -46.39 -19.26 -23.43
N PRO A 39 -46.99 -20.38 -22.95
CA PRO A 39 -47.18 -20.95 -21.59
C PRO A 39 -46.65 -22.42 -21.50
N ALA A 40 -47.23 -23.29 -20.64
CA ALA A 40 -46.64 -24.58 -20.23
C ALA A 40 -47.55 -25.83 -20.31
N ALA A 41 -46.92 -27.00 -20.43
CA ALA A 41 -47.39 -28.37 -20.16
C ALA A 41 -46.12 -29.26 -19.92
N VAL A 42 -45.98 -30.33 -19.11
CA VAL A 42 -46.78 -31.22 -18.22
C VAL A 42 -46.53 -32.69 -18.60
N LEU A 43 -46.41 -33.59 -17.60
CA LEU A 43 -46.25 -35.08 -17.62
C LEU A 43 -44.83 -35.71 -17.79
N HIS A 44 -44.32 -36.29 -16.67
CA HIS A 44 -44.00 -37.73 -16.43
C HIS A 44 -43.02 -38.52 -17.35
N ALA A 45 -42.23 -39.54 -16.92
CA ALA A 45 -42.08 -40.28 -15.64
C ALA A 45 -40.73 -41.04 -15.50
N PHE A 46 -40.50 -41.66 -14.31
CA PHE A 46 -39.47 -42.67 -13.93
C PHE A 46 -37.96 -42.27 -13.96
N GLY A 47 -37.08 -42.80 -13.08
CA GLY A 47 -37.32 -43.69 -11.93
C GLY A 47 -36.09 -43.93 -11.02
N SER A 48 -36.29 -43.75 -9.71
CA SER A 48 -35.58 -44.29 -8.52
C SER A 48 -34.18 -44.97 -8.62
N ARG A 49 -33.22 -44.47 -7.84
CA ARG A 49 -32.55 -45.27 -6.78
C ARG A 49 -31.93 -44.39 -5.68
N ALA A 50 -32.12 -44.76 -4.42
CA ALA A 50 -31.54 -44.09 -3.25
C ALA A 50 -31.01 -45.13 -2.24
N ARG A 51 -30.02 -44.74 -1.41
CA ARG A 51 -29.58 -45.48 -0.21
C ARG A 51 -28.80 -44.59 0.76
N THR A 52 -29.36 -44.39 1.95
CA THR A 52 -28.60 -44.25 3.22
C THR A 52 -28.66 -45.60 3.96
N PRO A 53 -27.96 -45.78 5.10
CA PRO A 53 -28.61 -45.55 6.40
C PRO A 53 -27.64 -44.97 7.46
N SER A 54 -28.00 -45.03 8.74
CA SER A 54 -27.30 -44.36 9.86
C SER A 54 -27.44 -45.08 11.21
N ILE A 55 -26.55 -44.74 12.17
CA ILE A 55 -26.65 -44.93 13.65
C ILE A 55 -26.56 -46.37 14.20
N THR A 56 -25.61 -46.63 15.12
CA THR A 56 -25.84 -47.19 16.48
C THR A 56 -24.53 -47.35 17.29
N THR A 57 -24.63 -47.25 18.62
CA THR A 57 -23.69 -47.71 19.67
C THR A 57 -24.52 -48.38 20.78
N PRO A 58 -23.97 -49.34 21.58
CA PRO A 58 -23.56 -48.99 22.96
C PRO A 58 -22.47 -49.91 23.62
N THR A 59 -22.21 -49.65 24.91
CA THR A 59 -21.69 -50.47 26.06
C THR A 59 -21.25 -51.95 25.93
N ALA A 60 -20.54 -52.62 26.87
CA ALA A 60 -19.59 -52.31 27.98
C ALA A 60 -19.44 -53.58 28.90
N LEU A 61 -18.49 -53.58 29.87
CA LEU A 61 -18.24 -54.56 30.97
C LEU A 61 -17.66 -55.97 30.58
N GLY A 62 -16.84 -56.55 31.47
CA GLY A 62 -16.44 -57.98 31.39
C GLY A 62 -15.07 -58.42 31.99
N ASP A 63 -14.72 -58.07 33.22
CA ASP A 63 -13.55 -58.61 33.99
C ASP A 63 -14.02 -59.82 34.89
N PRO A 64 -13.22 -60.56 35.70
CA PRO A 64 -11.77 -60.52 35.98
C PRO A 64 -11.02 -61.88 36.09
N LYS A 65 -9.69 -61.87 36.36
CA LYS A 65 -9.01 -62.75 37.38
C LYS A 65 -7.47 -62.53 37.55
N GLY A 66 -7.07 -61.93 38.70
CA GLY A 66 -5.76 -62.12 39.38
C GLY A 66 -4.51 -61.41 38.81
N LEU A 67 -3.42 -61.19 39.58
CA LEU A 67 -3.19 -61.36 41.03
C LEU A 67 -1.86 -60.65 41.51
N LEU A 68 -1.94 -59.75 42.52
CA LEU A 68 -0.83 -59.22 43.38
C LEU A 68 0.37 -58.45 42.73
N LEU A 69 1.34 -57.91 43.50
CA LEU A 69 1.31 -56.60 44.22
C LEU A 69 2.73 -56.10 44.64
N TYR A 70 2.88 -54.78 44.90
CA TYR A 70 3.97 -54.09 45.66
C TYR A 70 5.40 -53.93 45.04
N PRO A 71 6.29 -53.00 45.54
CA PRO A 71 7.17 -52.18 44.68
C PRO A 71 8.62 -51.89 45.21
N GLY A 72 9.34 -50.93 44.60
CA GLY A 72 10.65 -50.38 45.05
C GLY A 72 11.72 -50.38 43.94
N LEU A 73 12.84 -49.62 43.99
CA LEU A 73 13.32 -48.60 44.94
C LEU A 73 14.25 -47.57 44.22
N LEU A 74 15.00 -46.73 44.96
CA LEU A 74 15.85 -45.61 44.48
C LEU A 74 17.01 -46.00 43.53
N GLY A 75 17.48 -45.07 42.67
CA GLY A 75 18.81 -45.19 42.01
C GLY A 75 19.24 -44.11 40.99
N LYS A 76 20.22 -43.27 41.36
CA LYS A 76 21.19 -42.50 40.53
C LYS A 76 22.48 -42.37 41.38
N PRO A 77 23.75 -42.29 40.87
CA PRO A 77 24.15 -41.56 39.64
C PRO A 77 25.41 -42.05 38.83
N ARG A 78 25.68 -41.38 37.68
CA ARG A 78 26.99 -41.00 37.04
C ARG A 78 28.17 -41.98 36.74
N LYS A 79 28.62 -41.91 35.45
CA LYS A 79 30.02 -41.86 34.87
C LYS A 79 30.84 -43.13 34.46
N ALA A 80 31.10 -43.25 33.14
CA ALA A 80 32.35 -43.71 32.41
C ALA A 80 32.89 -45.16 32.61
N PRO A 81 33.83 -45.72 31.80
CA PRO A 81 34.64 -45.26 30.61
C PRO A 81 34.33 -46.03 29.26
N VAL A 82 34.78 -45.69 28.02
CA VAL A 82 36.11 -45.71 27.31
C VAL A 82 36.80 -47.11 27.33
N PHE A 83 37.36 -47.77 26.28
CA PHE A 83 37.94 -47.50 24.92
C PHE A 83 37.02 -47.96 23.73
N ARG A 84 37.27 -47.87 22.39
CA ARG A 84 38.38 -47.54 21.42
C ARG A 84 39.16 -48.70 20.76
N ALA A 85 39.16 -48.75 19.42
CA ALA A 85 40.11 -49.49 18.55
C ALA A 85 40.32 -48.74 17.21
N GLY A 86 41.44 -48.92 16.50
CA GLY A 86 41.65 -48.34 15.16
C GLY A 86 43.09 -48.34 14.63
N ALA A 87 43.22 -48.40 13.30
CA ALA A 87 44.40 -48.22 12.44
C ALA A 87 43.89 -48.10 10.97
N ALA A 88 44.58 -47.51 9.98
CA ALA A 88 45.89 -46.87 9.92
C ALA A 88 45.84 -45.65 8.96
N ILE A 89 46.97 -44.93 8.83
CA ILE A 89 47.19 -43.80 7.91
C ILE A 89 48.04 -44.29 6.72
N PRO A 90 47.84 -43.76 5.51
CA PRO A 90 48.95 -43.36 4.66
C PRO A 90 48.95 -41.84 4.45
N ALA A 91 50.13 -41.25 4.39
CA ALA A 91 50.32 -39.85 4.03
C ALA A 91 50.97 -39.75 2.66
N ASP A 92 50.41 -38.94 1.78
CA ASP A 92 51.15 -37.99 0.94
C ASP A 92 50.15 -37.00 0.30
N GLY A 93 50.62 -35.79 -0.02
CA GLY A 93 49.75 -34.65 -0.32
C GLY A 93 49.59 -34.34 -1.81
N ALA A 94 48.35 -34.21 -2.28
CA ALA A 94 48.02 -33.52 -3.52
C ALA A 94 46.53 -33.09 -3.54
N GLY A 95 46.25 -31.94 -4.17
CA GLY A 95 44.93 -31.63 -4.75
C GLY A 95 43.85 -31.10 -3.81
N LEU A 96 43.45 -29.84 -4.02
CA LEU A 96 42.10 -29.40 -3.72
C LEU A 96 41.12 -30.17 -4.61
N VAL A 97 40.20 -30.91 -4.00
CA VAL A 97 38.96 -31.36 -4.66
C VAL A 97 37.80 -30.78 -3.87
N GLU A 98 37.20 -29.72 -4.42
CA GLU A 98 35.90 -29.27 -3.95
C GLU A 98 34.91 -30.43 -4.17
N ALA A 99 34.25 -30.88 -3.09
CA ALA A 99 33.21 -31.90 -3.23
C ALA A 99 32.11 -31.35 -4.13
N GLU A 100 31.84 -32.03 -5.27
CA GLU A 100 31.00 -31.49 -6.33
C GLU A 100 29.66 -30.97 -5.80
N GLY A 101 29.36 -29.71 -6.14
CA GLY A 101 28.20 -29.02 -5.61
C GLY A 101 26.91 -29.78 -5.88
N ASP A 102 26.19 -30.11 -4.80
CA ASP A 102 24.86 -30.71 -4.83
C ASP A 102 23.92 -29.80 -5.64
N LYS A 103 23.72 -30.15 -6.92
CA LYS A 103 22.98 -29.37 -7.92
C LYS A 103 21.48 -29.46 -7.63
N LYS A 104 21.05 -28.76 -6.58
CA LYS A 104 19.65 -28.57 -6.19
C LYS A 104 18.80 -28.37 -7.45
N PRO A 105 17.80 -29.22 -7.71
CA PRO A 105 17.06 -29.15 -8.96
C PRO A 105 16.39 -27.79 -9.11
N LYS A 106 16.71 -27.10 -10.22
CA LYS A 106 16.24 -25.75 -10.51
C LYS A 106 14.98 -25.80 -11.36
N PHE A 107 13.93 -25.13 -10.92
CA PHE A 107 12.69 -25.00 -11.66
C PHE A 107 12.50 -23.53 -12.05
N LEU A 108 12.31 -23.26 -13.36
CA LEU A 108 12.31 -21.90 -13.91
C LEU A 108 13.56 -21.06 -13.56
N GLY A 109 14.71 -21.72 -13.34
CA GLY A 109 15.97 -21.10 -12.94
C GLY A 109 16.15 -20.87 -11.42
N VAL A 110 15.08 -21.04 -10.63
CA VAL A 110 15.06 -20.84 -9.17
C VAL A 110 15.24 -22.18 -8.44
N ASP A 111 15.98 -22.17 -7.34
CA ASP A 111 16.16 -23.35 -6.47
C ASP A 111 14.81 -23.79 -5.86
N ILE A 112 14.51 -25.09 -5.89
CA ILE A 112 13.27 -25.64 -5.34
C ILE A 112 13.12 -25.40 -3.83
N THR A 113 14.22 -25.31 -3.07
CA THR A 113 14.22 -24.90 -1.65
C THR A 113 13.67 -23.49 -1.42
N THR A 114 13.88 -22.61 -2.40
CA THR A 114 13.49 -21.20 -2.36
C THR A 114 12.03 -21.05 -2.78
N LEU A 115 11.62 -21.73 -3.86
CA LEU A 115 10.22 -21.87 -4.29
C LEU A 115 9.28 -22.38 -3.17
N LYS A 116 9.73 -23.34 -2.35
CA LYS A 116 9.00 -23.84 -1.18
C LYS A 116 8.61 -22.73 -0.17
N LYS A 117 9.39 -21.65 -0.05
CA LYS A 117 9.05 -20.48 0.80
C LYS A 117 8.09 -19.53 0.08
N ILE A 118 8.38 -19.26 -1.19
CA ILE A 118 7.81 -18.13 -1.94
C ILE A 118 6.39 -18.40 -2.42
N VAL A 119 6.07 -19.62 -2.85
CA VAL A 119 4.72 -19.95 -3.31
C VAL A 119 3.69 -19.80 -2.16
N PRO A 120 3.93 -20.33 -0.94
CA PRO A 120 3.09 -20.04 0.22
C PRO A 120 2.98 -18.53 0.54
N LEU A 121 4.09 -17.79 0.54
CA LEU A 121 4.07 -16.33 0.75
C LEU A 121 3.23 -15.58 -0.29
N GLY A 122 3.35 -15.94 -1.57
CA GLY A 122 2.60 -15.33 -2.67
C GLY A 122 1.10 -15.59 -2.56
N ILE A 123 0.70 -16.83 -2.22
CA ILE A 123 -0.71 -17.18 -1.99
C ILE A 123 -1.25 -16.46 -0.75
N MET A 124 -0.47 -16.40 0.33
CA MET A 124 -0.81 -15.67 1.55
C MET A 124 -1.05 -14.17 1.25
N PHE A 125 -0.15 -13.54 0.49
CA PHE A 125 -0.27 -12.14 0.09
C PHE A 125 -1.48 -11.89 -0.81
N PHE A 126 -1.73 -12.79 -1.77
CA PHE A 126 -2.93 -12.75 -2.61
C PHE A 126 -4.21 -12.80 -1.76
N CYS A 127 -4.31 -13.73 -0.80
CA CYS A 127 -5.48 -13.84 0.08
C CYS A 127 -5.67 -12.59 0.95
N ILE A 128 -4.59 -12.04 1.52
CA ILE A 128 -4.63 -10.82 2.33
C ILE A 128 -5.10 -9.61 1.51
N LEU A 129 -4.63 -9.46 0.26
CA LEU A 129 -4.97 -8.34 -0.61
C LEU A 129 -6.34 -8.48 -1.29
N PHE A 130 -6.76 -9.70 -1.57
CA PHE A 130 -8.12 -10.02 -2.01
C PHE A 130 -9.13 -9.62 -0.93
N ASN A 131 -8.89 -10.05 0.32
CA ASN A 131 -9.68 -9.63 1.49
C ASN A 131 -9.66 -8.12 1.67
N TYR A 132 -8.47 -7.49 1.65
CA TYR A 132 -8.33 -6.04 1.78
C TYR A 132 -9.16 -5.28 0.75
N THR A 133 -9.19 -5.75 -0.50
CA THR A 133 -9.97 -5.10 -1.57
C THR A 133 -11.47 -5.23 -1.32
N ILE A 134 -11.97 -6.44 -1.00
CA ILE A 134 -13.40 -6.63 -0.65
C ILE A 134 -13.80 -5.74 0.54
N LEU A 135 -12.97 -5.70 1.59
CA LEU A 135 -13.21 -4.89 2.78
C LEU A 135 -13.20 -3.38 2.47
N ARG A 136 -12.22 -2.91 1.69
CA ARG A 136 -12.09 -1.52 1.24
C ARG A 136 -13.27 -1.07 0.37
N ASP A 137 -13.76 -1.93 -0.51
CA ASP A 137 -14.87 -1.58 -1.39
C ASP A 137 -16.22 -1.66 -0.64
N THR A 138 -16.36 -2.64 0.27
CA THR A 138 -17.57 -2.83 1.09
C THR A 138 -17.76 -1.73 2.13
N LYS A 139 -16.69 -1.26 2.79
CA LYS A 139 -16.81 -0.24 3.86
C LYS A 139 -17.36 1.08 3.34
N ASP A 140 -16.93 1.50 2.15
CA ASP A 140 -17.37 2.74 1.53
C ASP A 140 -18.85 2.64 1.14
N VAL A 141 -19.28 1.52 0.55
CA VAL A 141 -20.71 1.23 0.31
C VAL A 141 -21.51 1.38 1.60
N LEU A 142 -21.09 0.70 2.68
CA LEU A 142 -21.82 0.69 3.95
C LEU A 142 -22.01 2.08 4.56
N VAL A 143 -20.95 2.89 4.67
CA VAL A 143 -21.06 4.22 5.31
C VAL A 143 -21.68 5.27 4.40
N VAL A 144 -21.43 5.20 3.09
CA VAL A 144 -21.92 6.21 2.13
C VAL A 144 -23.40 5.98 1.79
N THR A 145 -23.83 4.74 1.54
CA THR A 145 -25.21 4.47 1.05
C THR A 145 -26.26 4.33 2.15
N ALA A 146 -25.87 4.35 3.43
CA ALA A 146 -26.80 4.28 4.56
C ALA A 146 -27.81 5.45 4.62
N LYS A 147 -28.97 5.18 5.23
CA LYS A 147 -30.02 6.18 5.52
C LYS A 147 -29.49 7.22 6.51
N GLY A 148 -29.66 8.51 6.19
CA GLY A 148 -29.18 9.61 7.05
C GLY A 148 -27.65 9.74 7.14
N SER A 149 -26.92 9.24 6.14
CA SER A 149 -25.47 9.40 5.95
C SER A 149 -25.18 9.86 4.51
N SER A 150 -23.95 10.25 4.21
CA SER A 150 -23.49 10.68 2.88
C SER A 150 -21.98 10.40 2.71
N ALA A 151 -21.36 10.85 1.62
CA ALA A 151 -19.91 10.84 1.49
C ALA A 151 -19.20 11.80 2.48
N GLU A 152 -19.91 12.77 3.05
CA GLU A 152 -19.40 13.72 4.05
C GLU A 152 -19.01 13.05 5.36
N ILE A 153 -19.45 11.81 5.64
CA ILE A 153 -19.00 11.06 6.82
C ILE A 153 -17.51 10.68 6.72
N ILE A 154 -16.98 10.43 5.51
CA ILE A 154 -15.64 9.85 5.31
C ILE A 154 -14.53 10.72 5.91
N PRO A 155 -14.49 12.06 5.69
CA PRO A 155 -13.51 12.93 6.31
C PRO A 155 -13.52 12.87 7.85
N PHE A 156 -14.68 13.04 8.49
CA PHE A 156 -14.80 13.00 9.94
C PHE A 156 -14.43 11.62 10.51
N LEU A 157 -14.87 10.54 9.86
CA LEU A 157 -14.56 9.17 10.30
C LEU A 157 -13.06 8.88 10.23
N LYS A 158 -12.37 9.32 9.16
CA LYS A 158 -10.91 9.21 9.02
C LYS A 158 -10.17 9.95 10.14
N THR A 159 -10.58 11.17 10.48
CA THR A 159 -9.93 11.99 11.53
C THR A 159 -10.26 11.54 12.94
N TRP A 160 -11.55 11.40 13.29
CA TRP A 160 -12.01 11.27 14.68
C TRP A 160 -12.17 9.83 15.16
N VAL A 161 -12.23 8.85 14.26
CA VAL A 161 -12.41 7.43 14.64
C VAL A 161 -11.22 6.59 14.19
N ASN A 162 -10.85 6.66 12.91
CA ASN A 162 -9.82 5.78 12.36
C ASN A 162 -8.41 6.10 12.90
N LEU A 163 -8.03 7.38 13.00
CA LEU A 163 -6.72 7.77 13.51
C LEU A 163 -6.54 7.43 15.00
N PRO A 164 -7.46 7.77 15.93
CA PRO A 164 -7.36 7.35 17.33
C PRO A 164 -7.35 5.82 17.50
N MET A 165 -8.18 5.08 16.75
CA MET A 165 -8.20 3.61 16.80
C MET A 165 -6.91 2.99 16.26
N ALA A 166 -6.28 3.59 15.24
CA ALA A 166 -4.98 3.14 14.75
C ALA A 166 -3.85 3.37 15.77
N VAL A 167 -3.86 4.50 16.49
CA VAL A 167 -2.91 4.77 17.58
C VAL A 167 -3.13 3.81 18.75
N GLY A 168 -4.38 3.61 19.18
CA GLY A 168 -4.73 2.65 20.23
C GLY A 168 -4.33 1.22 19.88
N PHE A 169 -4.59 0.80 18.63
CA PHE A 169 -4.13 -0.50 18.14
C PHE A 169 -2.59 -0.61 18.11
N MET A 170 -1.86 0.43 17.70
CA MET A 170 -0.39 0.42 17.68
C MET A 170 0.21 0.27 19.09
N LEU A 171 -0.40 0.91 20.10
CA LEU A 171 -0.01 0.77 21.51
C LEU A 171 -0.30 -0.64 22.04
N LEU A 172 -1.48 -1.19 21.72
CA LEU A 172 -1.86 -2.56 22.08
C LEU A 172 -0.94 -3.59 21.42
N TYR A 173 -0.69 -3.46 20.12
CA TYR A 173 0.19 -4.35 19.37
C TYR A 173 1.61 -4.35 19.95
N THR A 174 2.17 -3.19 20.30
CA THR A 174 3.50 -3.09 20.92
C THR A 174 3.55 -3.94 22.20
N LYS A 175 2.62 -3.70 23.15
CA LYS A 175 2.53 -4.46 24.40
C LYS A 175 2.33 -5.97 24.18
N LEU A 176 1.52 -6.36 23.21
CA LEU A 176 1.34 -7.78 22.85
C LEU A 176 2.62 -8.37 22.25
N SER A 177 3.39 -7.60 21.47
CA SER A 177 4.63 -8.07 20.83
C SER A 177 5.82 -8.22 21.77
N ASP A 178 5.79 -7.57 22.93
CA ASP A 178 6.78 -7.73 24.00
C ASP A 178 6.50 -8.99 24.86
N VAL A 179 5.24 -9.45 24.92
CA VAL A 179 4.77 -10.53 25.79
C VAL A 179 4.56 -11.86 25.05
N LEU A 180 4.08 -11.82 23.80
CA LEU A 180 3.72 -13.03 23.04
C LEU A 180 4.84 -13.52 22.14
N SER A 181 4.91 -14.84 21.92
CA SER A 181 5.73 -15.40 20.85
C SER A 181 5.23 -14.92 19.49
N LYS A 182 6.11 -14.89 18.47
CA LYS A 182 5.79 -14.40 17.12
C LYS A 182 4.55 -15.07 16.50
N GLU A 183 4.38 -16.36 16.76
CA GLU A 183 3.25 -17.17 16.28
C GLU A 183 1.97 -16.88 17.06
N ALA A 184 2.05 -16.83 18.40
CA ALA A 184 0.93 -16.44 19.25
C ALA A 184 0.46 -15.01 18.92
N LEU A 185 1.39 -14.08 18.66
CA LEU A 185 1.11 -12.71 18.25
C LEU A 185 0.38 -12.64 16.90
N PHE A 186 0.84 -13.39 15.90
CA PHE A 186 0.19 -13.45 14.59
C PHE A 186 -1.28 -13.91 14.72
N TYR A 187 -1.51 -15.03 15.41
CA TYR A 187 -2.86 -15.56 15.61
C TYR A 187 -3.73 -14.67 16.49
N THR A 188 -3.20 -14.14 17.60
CA THR A 188 -3.91 -13.22 18.50
C THR A 188 -4.35 -11.93 17.81
N VAL A 189 -3.61 -11.47 16.79
CA VAL A 189 -3.99 -10.28 16.01
C VAL A 189 -4.98 -10.63 14.89
N ILE A 190 -4.74 -11.69 14.09
CA ILE A 190 -5.56 -11.95 12.90
C ILE A 190 -6.94 -12.54 13.22
N LEU A 191 -7.05 -13.39 14.24
CA LEU A 191 -8.31 -14.05 14.58
C LEU A 191 -9.43 -13.07 15.00
N PRO A 192 -9.18 -12.01 15.80
CA PRO A 192 -10.17 -10.96 16.06
C PRO A 192 -10.70 -10.25 14.80
N PHE A 193 -9.88 -10.00 13.78
CA PHE A 193 -10.39 -9.43 12.51
C PHE A 193 -11.32 -10.42 11.79
N ILE A 194 -10.94 -11.69 11.72
CA ILE A 194 -11.73 -12.75 11.09
C ILE A 194 -13.09 -12.91 11.82
N ALA A 195 -13.03 -13.02 13.15
CA ALA A 195 -14.21 -13.12 14.00
C ALA A 195 -15.12 -11.88 13.86
N PHE A 196 -14.54 -10.67 13.84
CA PHE A 196 -15.29 -9.43 13.66
C PHE A 196 -16.03 -9.39 12.32
N PHE A 197 -15.38 -9.70 11.18
CA PHE A 197 -16.05 -9.62 9.88
C PHE A 197 -17.14 -10.69 9.71
N GLY A 198 -16.97 -11.86 10.30
CA GLY A 198 -18.03 -12.87 10.42
C GLY A 198 -19.20 -12.37 11.27
N ALA A 199 -18.94 -11.98 12.53
CA ALA A 199 -19.95 -11.45 13.44
C ALA A 199 -20.67 -10.21 12.89
N PHE A 200 -19.99 -9.37 12.11
CA PHE A 200 -20.61 -8.24 11.45
C PHE A 200 -21.69 -8.67 10.46
N ALA A 201 -21.39 -9.57 9.52
CA ALA A 201 -22.35 -9.99 8.50
C ALA A 201 -23.50 -10.86 9.04
N PHE A 202 -23.24 -11.66 10.07
CA PHE A 202 -24.21 -12.61 10.61
C PHE A 202 -24.99 -12.12 11.84
N VAL A 203 -24.44 -11.17 12.62
CA VAL A 203 -25.07 -10.67 13.87
C VAL A 203 -25.32 -9.16 13.82
N LEU A 204 -24.30 -8.33 13.64
CA LEU A 204 -24.47 -6.86 13.73
C LEU A 204 -25.29 -6.29 12.55
N TYR A 205 -25.15 -6.83 11.35
CA TYR A 205 -25.84 -6.32 10.17
C TYR A 205 -27.35 -6.65 10.16
N PRO A 206 -27.81 -7.88 10.50
CA PRO A 206 -29.23 -8.14 10.70
C PRO A 206 -29.86 -7.32 11.84
N LEU A 207 -29.09 -7.01 12.90
CA LEU A 207 -29.55 -6.22 14.04
C LEU A 207 -29.46 -4.70 13.83
N ARG A 208 -29.02 -4.22 12.64
CA ARG A 208 -28.78 -2.80 12.33
C ARG A 208 -29.91 -1.87 12.80
N ASP A 209 -31.16 -2.25 12.53
CA ASP A 209 -32.34 -1.43 12.76
C ASP A 209 -32.72 -1.34 14.25
N ALA A 210 -32.14 -2.19 15.12
CA ALA A 210 -32.27 -2.12 16.57
C ALA A 210 -31.05 -1.47 17.27
N ILE A 211 -29.85 -1.57 16.69
CA ILE A 211 -28.61 -1.05 17.29
C ILE A 211 -28.25 0.37 16.84
N HIS A 212 -28.86 0.90 15.77
CA HIS A 212 -28.61 2.26 15.27
C HIS A 212 -29.54 3.29 15.96
N PRO A 213 -29.01 4.27 16.72
CA PRO A 213 -29.81 5.23 17.49
C PRO A 213 -30.36 6.35 16.59
N THR A 214 -31.17 5.97 15.59
CA THR A 214 -31.72 6.86 14.55
C THR A 214 -32.48 8.05 15.13
N ALA A 215 -33.43 7.81 16.04
CA ALA A 215 -34.23 8.86 16.66
C ALA A 215 -33.41 9.87 17.49
N LEU A 216 -32.28 9.45 18.06
CA LEU A 216 -31.35 10.37 18.75
C LEU A 216 -30.56 11.19 17.73
N ALA A 217 -30.06 10.56 16.67
CA ALA A 217 -29.35 11.23 15.59
C ALA A 217 -30.24 12.25 14.86
N ASP A 218 -31.51 11.93 14.61
CA ASP A 218 -32.47 12.84 13.98
C ASP A 218 -32.76 14.07 14.86
N ARG A 219 -32.87 13.90 16.19
CA ARG A 219 -32.97 15.03 17.15
C ARG A 219 -31.71 15.89 17.19
N LEU A 220 -30.53 15.27 17.21
CA LEU A 220 -29.25 15.99 17.21
C LEU A 220 -29.03 16.76 15.90
N LEU A 221 -29.39 16.19 14.75
CA LEU A 221 -29.28 16.86 13.46
C LEU A 221 -30.26 18.03 13.33
N ALA A 222 -31.48 17.90 13.89
CA ALA A 222 -32.44 19.01 13.95
C ALA A 222 -31.95 20.18 14.84
N ALA A 223 -31.19 19.90 15.91
CA ALA A 223 -30.65 20.91 16.80
C ALA A 223 -29.36 21.57 16.30
N LEU A 224 -28.49 20.80 15.61
CA LEU A 224 -27.17 21.27 15.13
C LEU A 224 -27.20 21.78 13.68
N GLY A 225 -28.20 21.39 12.90
CA GLY A 225 -28.36 21.78 11.50
C GLY A 225 -27.54 20.93 10.50
N PRO A 226 -27.77 21.13 9.17
CA PRO A 226 -27.28 20.22 8.13
C PRO A 226 -25.76 20.03 8.09
N SER A 227 -24.98 21.06 8.42
CA SER A 227 -23.50 21.02 8.43
C SER A 227 -22.93 19.92 9.34
N PHE A 228 -23.69 19.49 10.35
CA PHE A 228 -23.30 18.45 11.30
C PHE A 228 -23.73 17.03 10.89
N LEU A 229 -24.27 16.84 9.67
CA LEU A 229 -24.63 15.51 9.14
C LEU A 229 -23.46 14.54 9.20
N GLY A 230 -22.23 14.97 8.86
CA GLY A 230 -21.03 14.15 8.94
C GLY A 230 -20.76 13.58 10.34
N PRO A 231 -20.56 14.42 11.37
CA PRO A 231 -20.42 13.99 12.77
C PRO A 231 -21.60 13.17 13.30
N VAL A 232 -22.85 13.62 13.07
CA VAL A 232 -24.05 12.96 13.59
C VAL A 232 -24.27 11.59 12.95
N ALA A 233 -23.91 11.41 11.68
CA ALA A 233 -23.96 10.12 11.01
C ALA A 233 -23.03 9.07 11.66
N ILE A 234 -21.89 9.47 12.23
CA ILE A 234 -20.98 8.53 12.95
C ILE A 234 -21.70 7.89 14.14
N LEU A 235 -22.49 8.66 14.89
CA LEU A 235 -23.32 8.13 15.98
C LEU A 235 -24.50 7.31 15.43
N ARG A 236 -25.15 7.80 14.36
CA ARG A 236 -26.32 7.14 13.72
C ARG A 236 -26.01 5.71 13.28
N ILE A 237 -24.88 5.50 12.60
CA ILE A 237 -24.52 4.23 11.95
C ILE A 237 -23.23 3.62 12.53
N TRP A 238 -23.02 3.76 13.84
CA TRP A 238 -21.77 3.43 14.53
C TRP A 238 -21.18 2.04 14.19
N SER A 239 -22.02 1.01 13.99
CA SER A 239 -21.54 -0.34 13.66
C SER A 239 -20.95 -0.43 12.24
N PHE A 240 -21.43 0.39 11.30
CA PHE A 240 -20.85 0.52 9.97
C PHE A 240 -19.56 1.34 10.02
N CYS A 241 -19.47 2.32 10.93
CA CYS A 241 -18.23 3.05 11.20
C CYS A 241 -17.16 2.14 11.83
N LEU A 242 -17.54 1.25 12.74
CA LEU A 242 -16.66 0.22 13.30
C LEU A 242 -16.15 -0.74 12.20
N PHE A 243 -17.03 -1.17 11.27
CA PHE A 243 -16.60 -1.92 10.09
C PHE A 243 -15.60 -1.15 9.24
N TYR A 244 -15.81 0.16 9.03
CA TYR A 244 -14.89 1.00 8.27
C TYR A 244 -13.50 1.06 8.91
N VAL A 245 -13.43 1.26 10.22
CA VAL A 245 -12.17 1.26 10.97
C VAL A 245 -11.49 -0.10 10.86
N MET A 246 -12.19 -1.21 11.10
CA MET A 246 -11.61 -2.56 10.99
C MET A 246 -11.11 -2.85 9.57
N ALA A 247 -11.79 -2.35 8.54
CA ALA A 247 -11.38 -2.48 7.13
C ALA A 247 -10.20 -1.58 6.73
N GLU A 248 -10.03 -0.39 7.34
CA GLU A 248 -8.80 0.41 7.24
C GLU A 248 -7.63 -0.29 7.97
N LEU A 249 -7.87 -0.77 9.20
CA LEU A 249 -6.88 -1.44 10.03
C LEU A 249 -6.39 -2.76 9.43
N TRP A 250 -7.19 -3.48 8.64
CA TRP A 250 -6.68 -4.62 7.85
C TRP A 250 -5.50 -4.22 6.94
N GLY A 251 -5.55 -3.02 6.35
CA GLY A 251 -4.49 -2.50 5.49
C GLY A 251 -3.20 -2.12 6.23
N SER A 252 -3.32 -1.48 7.40
CA SER A 252 -2.14 -1.13 8.21
C SER A 252 -1.59 -2.35 8.95
N VAL A 253 -2.45 -3.15 9.59
CA VAL A 253 -2.04 -4.25 10.47
C VAL A 253 -1.70 -5.51 9.66
N VAL A 254 -2.66 -6.07 8.92
CA VAL A 254 -2.50 -7.42 8.32
C VAL A 254 -1.51 -7.40 7.15
N ILE A 255 -1.52 -6.35 6.32
CA ILE A 255 -0.50 -6.18 5.26
C ILE A 255 0.84 -5.70 5.86
N SER A 256 0.84 -4.54 6.52
CA SER A 256 2.09 -3.80 6.78
C SER A 256 2.84 -4.26 8.02
N VAL A 257 2.14 -4.83 9.01
CA VAL A 257 2.75 -5.36 10.24
C VAL A 257 2.86 -6.89 10.20
N LEU A 258 1.78 -7.62 9.93
CA LEU A 258 1.80 -9.09 9.97
C LEU A 258 2.50 -9.71 8.75
N PHE A 259 2.02 -9.50 7.53
CA PHE A 259 2.61 -10.11 6.33
C PHE A 259 4.05 -9.67 6.11
N TRP A 260 4.29 -8.35 6.01
CA TRP A 260 5.66 -7.85 5.81
C TRP A 260 6.55 -8.08 7.04
N GLY A 261 5.99 -8.20 8.25
CA GLY A 261 6.72 -8.66 9.41
C GLY A 261 7.19 -10.11 9.31
N PHE A 262 6.37 -11.00 8.73
CA PHE A 262 6.68 -12.42 8.54
C PHE A 262 7.64 -12.66 7.37
N ALA A 263 7.36 -12.11 6.18
CA ALA A 263 8.21 -12.27 4.99
C ALA A 263 9.67 -11.86 5.28
N ASN A 264 9.87 -10.70 5.92
CA ASN A 264 11.21 -10.20 6.29
C ASN A 264 11.95 -11.01 7.38
N GLN A 265 11.40 -12.14 7.85
CA GLN A 265 12.07 -13.08 8.75
C GLN A 265 12.48 -14.38 8.07
N ILE A 266 11.73 -14.84 7.06
CA ILE A 266 11.99 -16.11 6.35
C ILE A 266 12.67 -15.91 4.99
N THR A 267 12.65 -14.69 4.45
CA THR A 267 13.23 -14.31 3.16
C THR A 267 14.60 -13.63 3.33
N THR A 268 15.62 -14.05 2.58
CA THR A 268 16.96 -13.42 2.56
C THR A 268 16.98 -12.08 1.80
N VAL A 269 18.12 -11.38 1.77
CA VAL A 269 18.24 -10.12 1.03
C VAL A 269 18.30 -10.35 -0.48
N GLU A 270 18.93 -11.44 -0.97
CA GLU A 270 18.84 -11.80 -2.39
C GLU A 270 17.42 -12.20 -2.78
N GLU A 271 16.80 -13.13 -2.04
CA GLU A 271 15.42 -13.57 -2.28
C GLU A 271 14.45 -12.35 -2.28
N ALA A 272 14.61 -11.40 -1.37
CA ALA A 272 13.77 -10.21 -1.32
C ALA A 272 13.89 -9.31 -2.56
N LYS A 273 15.09 -9.18 -3.15
CA LYS A 273 15.31 -8.38 -4.38
C LYS A 273 14.55 -8.98 -5.58
N GLU A 274 14.49 -10.31 -5.67
CA GLU A 274 13.84 -11.02 -6.76
C GLU A 274 12.31 -11.12 -6.58
N PHE A 275 11.85 -11.54 -5.39
CA PHE A 275 10.45 -11.95 -5.20
C PHE A 275 9.52 -10.86 -4.66
N TYR A 276 10.01 -9.82 -3.97
CA TYR A 276 9.13 -8.72 -3.53
C TYR A 276 8.54 -7.90 -4.71
N PRO A 277 9.27 -7.63 -5.81
CA PRO A 277 8.66 -7.05 -7.02
C PRO A 277 7.56 -7.93 -7.64
N LEU A 278 7.72 -9.26 -7.58
CA LEU A 278 6.70 -10.21 -8.05
C LEU A 278 5.46 -10.21 -7.16
N PHE A 279 5.61 -10.09 -5.83
CA PHE A 279 4.47 -9.84 -4.93
C PHE A 279 3.75 -8.53 -5.28
N GLY A 280 4.48 -7.46 -5.65
CA GLY A 280 3.90 -6.20 -6.12
C GLY A 280 3.09 -6.33 -7.43
N LEU A 281 3.48 -7.21 -8.34
CA LEU A 281 2.67 -7.54 -9.53
C LEU A 281 1.46 -8.39 -9.18
N GLY A 282 1.64 -9.43 -8.33
CA GLY A 282 0.56 -10.31 -7.85
C GLY A 282 -0.53 -9.57 -7.07
N ALA A 283 -0.19 -8.47 -6.39
CA ALA A 283 -1.14 -7.58 -5.73
C ALA A 283 -2.24 -7.06 -6.67
N ASN A 284 -1.88 -6.73 -7.91
CA ASN A 284 -2.83 -6.23 -8.91
C ASN A 284 -3.73 -7.35 -9.45
N ILE A 285 -3.22 -8.59 -9.48
CA ILE A 285 -4.01 -9.78 -9.82
C ILE A 285 -5.06 -10.05 -8.72
N ALA A 286 -4.68 -9.96 -7.44
CA ALA A 286 -5.62 -10.06 -6.32
C ALA A 286 -6.74 -8.99 -6.38
N LEU A 287 -6.38 -7.75 -6.72
CA LEU A 287 -7.30 -6.63 -6.95
C LEU A 287 -8.27 -6.85 -8.13
N ILE A 288 -7.84 -7.55 -9.20
CA ILE A 288 -8.69 -7.97 -10.32
C ILE A 288 -9.73 -9.00 -9.88
N PHE A 289 -9.29 -10.11 -9.26
CA PHE A 289 -10.18 -11.21 -8.87
C PHE A 289 -11.17 -10.81 -7.77
N SER A 290 -10.75 -10.00 -6.79
CA SER A 290 -11.64 -9.48 -5.75
C SER A 290 -12.68 -8.51 -6.31
N GLY A 291 -12.32 -7.57 -7.19
CA GLY A 291 -13.29 -6.70 -7.87
C GLY A 291 -14.35 -7.46 -8.68
N ARG A 292 -13.93 -8.53 -9.38
CA ARG A 292 -14.86 -9.45 -10.07
C ARG A 292 -15.75 -10.21 -9.08
N THR A 293 -15.25 -10.57 -7.91
CA THR A 293 -16.01 -11.25 -6.84
C THR A 293 -17.07 -10.33 -6.23
N VAL A 294 -16.73 -9.08 -5.92
CA VAL A 294 -17.69 -8.05 -5.45
C VAL A 294 -18.82 -7.87 -6.48
N LYS A 295 -18.47 -7.81 -7.76
CA LYS A 295 -19.45 -7.72 -8.86
C LYS A 295 -20.28 -9.00 -9.03
N TYR A 296 -19.73 -10.19 -8.79
CA TYR A 296 -20.48 -11.45 -8.82
C TYR A 296 -21.59 -11.45 -7.77
N PHE A 297 -21.28 -11.20 -6.49
CA PHE A 297 -22.29 -11.12 -5.44
C PHE A 297 -23.31 -10.00 -5.70
N SER A 298 -22.85 -8.84 -6.16
CA SER A 298 -23.76 -7.74 -6.55
C SER A 298 -24.70 -8.10 -7.71
N ASN A 299 -24.33 -9.02 -8.61
CA ASN A 299 -25.24 -9.48 -9.67
C ASN A 299 -26.10 -10.69 -9.25
N LEU A 300 -25.66 -11.51 -8.29
CA LEU A 300 -26.45 -12.61 -7.72
C LEU A 300 -27.77 -12.13 -7.10
N ARG A 301 -27.84 -10.87 -6.66
CA ARG A 301 -29.10 -10.21 -6.26
C ARG A 301 -30.18 -10.22 -7.36
N LYS A 302 -29.82 -10.20 -8.65
CA LYS A 302 -30.77 -10.15 -9.77
C LYS A 302 -31.58 -11.45 -9.95
N THR A 303 -31.17 -12.53 -9.29
CA THR A 303 -31.85 -13.84 -9.30
C THR A 303 -32.50 -14.17 -7.96
N LEU A 304 -32.61 -13.21 -7.03
CA LEU A 304 -33.34 -13.37 -5.77
C LEU A 304 -34.79 -12.86 -5.90
N GLY A 305 -35.71 -13.54 -5.23
CA GLY A 305 -37.13 -13.18 -5.23
C GLY A 305 -37.45 -11.86 -4.51
N PRO A 306 -38.59 -11.24 -4.81
CA PRO A 306 -39.03 -10.00 -4.14
C PRO A 306 -39.19 -10.22 -2.62
N GLY A 307 -38.72 -9.26 -1.83
CA GLY A 307 -38.80 -9.28 -0.36
C GLY A 307 -37.48 -9.60 0.36
N VAL A 308 -36.48 -10.18 -0.32
CA VAL A 308 -35.15 -10.44 0.28
C VAL A 308 -34.27 -9.18 0.24
N ASP A 309 -33.62 -8.84 1.36
CA ASP A 309 -32.53 -7.86 1.38
C ASP A 309 -31.30 -8.43 0.66
N GLY A 310 -31.29 -8.28 -0.66
CA GLY A 310 -30.22 -8.79 -1.52
C GLY A 310 -28.85 -8.17 -1.23
N TRP A 311 -28.78 -6.98 -0.62
CA TRP A 311 -27.50 -6.44 -0.15
C TRP A 311 -27.00 -7.19 1.09
N ALA A 312 -27.87 -7.53 2.04
CA ALA A 312 -27.51 -8.39 3.18
C ALA A 312 -27.03 -9.78 2.73
N VAL A 313 -27.60 -10.34 1.65
CA VAL A 313 -27.12 -11.59 1.04
C VAL A 313 -25.74 -11.42 0.40
N SER A 314 -25.54 -10.38 -0.42
CA SER A 314 -24.23 -10.06 -1.02
C SER A 314 -23.15 -9.84 0.04
N LEU A 315 -23.47 -9.10 1.11
CA LEU A 315 -22.57 -8.85 2.23
C LEU A 315 -22.21 -10.13 2.98
N LYS A 316 -23.18 -11.02 3.27
CA LYS A 316 -22.93 -12.34 3.87
C LYS A 316 -22.03 -13.20 2.99
N GLY A 317 -22.27 -13.24 1.68
CA GLY A 317 -21.41 -13.96 0.73
C GLY A 317 -19.97 -13.43 0.71
N MET A 318 -19.80 -12.12 0.57
CA MET A 318 -18.48 -11.48 0.57
C MET A 318 -17.73 -11.67 1.90
N MET A 319 -18.38 -11.49 3.05
CA MET A 319 -17.72 -11.67 4.34
C MET A 319 -17.45 -13.15 4.66
N SER A 320 -18.27 -14.09 4.17
CA SER A 320 -17.97 -15.53 4.27
C SER A 320 -16.67 -15.89 3.55
N ILE A 321 -16.40 -15.29 2.38
CA ILE A 321 -15.12 -15.47 1.67
C ILE A 321 -13.97 -14.78 2.44
N VAL A 322 -14.19 -13.58 3.00
CA VAL A 322 -13.17 -12.92 3.85
C VAL A 322 -12.78 -13.81 5.04
N VAL A 323 -13.76 -14.44 5.69
CA VAL A 323 -13.55 -15.38 6.80
C VAL A 323 -12.83 -16.66 6.33
N LEU A 324 -13.30 -17.28 5.23
CA LEU A 324 -12.69 -18.48 4.64
C LEU A 324 -11.21 -18.24 4.29
N LEU A 325 -10.91 -17.15 3.56
CA LEU A 325 -9.55 -16.78 3.20
C LEU A 325 -8.73 -16.34 4.41
N GLY A 326 -9.36 -15.80 5.46
CA GLY A 326 -8.77 -15.58 6.77
C GLY A 326 -8.23 -16.87 7.39
N PHE A 327 -9.03 -17.93 7.39
CA PHE A 327 -8.58 -19.26 7.85
C PHE A 327 -7.53 -19.88 6.92
N VAL A 328 -7.59 -19.65 5.60
CA VAL A 328 -6.53 -20.05 4.66
C VAL A 328 -5.21 -19.34 4.99
N ILE A 329 -5.22 -18.04 5.29
CA ILE A 329 -4.02 -17.29 5.75
C ILE A 329 -3.47 -17.90 7.05
N CYS A 330 -4.34 -18.26 8.00
CA CYS A 330 -3.96 -18.92 9.25
C CYS A 330 -3.33 -20.30 9.02
N ALA A 331 -3.87 -21.09 8.08
CA ALA A 331 -3.37 -22.41 7.71
C ALA A 331 -2.04 -22.34 6.94
N ILE A 332 -1.89 -21.37 6.03
CA ILE A 332 -0.62 -21.13 5.32
C ILE A 332 0.46 -20.70 6.32
N TYR A 333 0.16 -19.78 7.25
CA TYR A 333 1.12 -19.36 8.27
C TYR A 333 1.62 -20.54 9.12
N GLY A 334 0.71 -21.35 9.66
CA GLY A 334 1.06 -22.56 10.43
C GLY A 334 1.80 -23.61 9.60
N GLY A 335 1.44 -23.75 8.32
CA GLY A 335 2.15 -24.60 7.36
C GLY A 335 3.59 -24.15 7.12
N VAL A 336 3.82 -22.85 6.89
CA VAL A 336 5.18 -22.30 6.71
C VAL A 336 5.98 -22.40 8.01
N ASN A 337 5.40 -22.11 9.17
CA ASN A 337 6.09 -22.35 10.45
C ASN A 337 6.47 -23.84 10.61
N LYS A 338 5.56 -24.77 10.29
CA LYS A 338 5.82 -26.21 10.44
C LYS A 338 6.83 -26.77 9.43
N PHE A 339 6.78 -26.36 8.16
CA PHE A 339 7.53 -26.95 7.05
C PHE A 339 8.75 -26.14 6.56
N VAL A 340 8.86 -24.85 6.90
CA VAL A 340 9.98 -23.98 6.45
C VAL A 340 10.85 -23.53 7.63
N LEU A 341 10.27 -23.21 8.79
CA LEU A 341 11.07 -22.74 9.94
C LEU A 341 11.71 -23.87 10.75
N ASN A 342 11.11 -25.07 10.75
CA ASN A 342 11.67 -26.26 11.41
C ASN A 342 12.68 -27.05 10.56
N ASP A 343 12.81 -26.76 9.26
CA ASP A 343 13.76 -27.41 8.36
C ASP A 343 15.17 -26.85 8.58
N PRO A 344 16.17 -27.65 9.01
CA PRO A 344 17.54 -27.17 9.21
C PRO A 344 18.29 -26.83 7.91
N SER A 345 17.80 -27.30 6.75
CA SER A 345 18.50 -27.15 5.45
C SER A 345 18.29 -25.78 4.78
N LEU A 346 17.37 -24.96 5.31
CA LEU A 346 17.02 -23.67 4.72
C LEU A 346 17.79 -22.52 5.37
N PRO A 347 18.44 -21.63 4.59
CA PRO A 347 19.18 -20.51 5.14
C PRO A 347 18.22 -19.56 5.88
N ARG A 348 18.49 -19.39 7.19
CA ARG A 348 17.75 -18.50 8.08
C ARG A 348 18.33 -17.09 8.00
N SER A 349 17.48 -16.08 8.16
CA SER A 349 17.96 -14.71 8.33
C SER A 349 18.40 -14.52 9.79
N ASP A 350 19.71 -14.65 10.07
CA ASP A 350 20.32 -14.39 11.39
C ASP A 350 20.36 -12.90 11.73
N ARG A 351 19.18 -12.27 11.71
CA ARG A 351 18.94 -10.91 12.15
C ARG A 351 18.97 -10.87 13.68
N LYS A 352 20.20 -10.71 14.21
CA LYS A 352 20.49 -10.13 15.53
C LYS A 352 19.51 -8.98 15.81
N LYS A 353 19.11 -8.83 17.09
CA LYS A 353 18.10 -7.85 17.55
C LYS A 353 18.15 -6.56 16.71
N LYS A 354 17.08 -6.34 15.95
CA LYS A 354 16.91 -5.22 15.02
C LYS A 354 17.30 -3.93 15.75
N LYS A 355 18.36 -3.23 15.29
CA LYS A 355 18.66 -1.86 15.76
C LYS A 355 17.36 -1.09 15.70
N GLU A 356 16.99 -0.40 16.78
CA GLU A 356 15.78 0.42 16.74
C GLU A 356 15.90 1.39 15.56
N LYS A 357 14.82 1.55 14.78
CA LYS A 357 14.72 2.74 13.93
C LYS A 357 14.85 3.93 14.88
N PRO A 358 15.73 4.92 14.61
CA PRO A 358 15.89 6.05 15.51
C PRO A 358 14.53 6.68 15.75
N LYS A 359 14.08 6.66 17.01
CA LYS A 359 12.81 7.23 17.47
C LYS A 359 12.93 8.74 17.49
N LEU A 360 13.03 9.35 16.31
CA LEU A 360 13.00 10.79 16.15
C LEU A 360 11.77 11.34 16.87
N GLY A 361 11.96 12.32 17.74
CA GLY A 361 10.85 13.10 18.24
C GLY A 361 10.08 13.72 17.08
N MET A 362 8.79 14.05 17.28
CA MET A 362 8.02 14.78 16.26
C MET A 362 8.73 16.08 15.85
N ASN A 363 9.35 16.75 16.83
CA ASN A 363 10.11 17.99 16.66
C ASN A 363 11.43 17.77 15.90
N GLU A 364 12.15 16.67 16.15
CA GLU A 364 13.36 16.32 15.39
C GLU A 364 13.00 15.94 13.95
N SER A 365 11.90 15.20 13.77
CA SER A 365 11.37 14.86 12.45
C SER A 365 11.04 16.14 11.66
N LEU A 366 10.33 17.10 12.28
CA LEU A 366 10.06 18.41 11.67
C LEU A 366 11.36 19.18 11.35
N LYS A 367 12.33 19.18 12.26
CA LYS A 367 13.62 19.85 12.05
C LYS A 367 14.35 19.26 10.84
N VAL A 368 14.48 17.93 10.76
CA VAL A 368 15.09 17.22 9.61
C VAL A 368 14.35 17.50 8.30
N LEU A 369 13.01 17.52 8.31
CA LEU A 369 12.18 17.84 7.15
C LEU A 369 12.39 19.28 6.65
N LEU A 370 12.69 20.24 7.55
CA LEU A 370 12.89 21.65 7.22
C LEU A 370 14.36 21.99 6.90
N SER A 371 15.33 21.25 7.46
CA SER A 371 16.77 21.52 7.30
C SER A 371 17.33 21.28 5.89
N SER A 372 16.69 20.44 5.07
CA SER A 372 17.16 20.15 3.70
C SER A 372 16.10 20.43 2.65
N ARG A 373 16.45 21.24 1.64
CA ARG A 373 15.59 21.51 0.47
C ARG A 373 15.16 20.21 -0.22
N TYR A 374 16.08 19.26 -0.40
CA TYR A 374 15.80 17.97 -1.03
C TYR A 374 14.72 17.19 -0.27
N VAL A 375 14.88 17.08 1.05
CA VAL A 375 13.94 16.35 1.92
C VAL A 375 12.59 17.08 1.99
N ARG A 376 12.59 18.41 2.04
CA ARG A 376 11.37 19.24 2.01
C ARG A 376 10.60 19.09 0.70
N ASP A 377 11.29 19.08 -0.43
CA ASP A 377 10.68 18.89 -1.75
C ASP A 377 10.09 17.47 -1.85
N LEU A 378 10.83 16.43 -1.44
CA LEU A 378 10.35 15.03 -1.41
C LEU A 378 9.18 14.82 -0.43
N ALA A 379 9.19 15.49 0.72
CA ALA A 379 8.06 15.53 1.65
C ALA A 379 6.83 16.20 1.01
N THR A 380 7.04 17.30 0.28
CA THR A 380 5.98 18.01 -0.45
C THR A 380 5.34 17.12 -1.51
N LEU A 381 6.12 16.33 -2.26
CA LEU A 381 5.57 15.32 -3.19
C LEU A 381 4.60 14.35 -2.47
N VAL A 382 4.99 13.83 -1.30
CA VAL A 382 4.20 12.83 -0.55
C VAL A 382 2.95 13.43 0.10
N VAL A 383 3.07 14.61 0.72
CA VAL A 383 1.92 15.33 1.31
C VAL A 383 0.95 15.74 0.22
N ALA A 384 1.42 16.34 -0.87
CA ALA A 384 0.57 16.84 -1.94
C ALA A 384 -0.21 15.71 -2.63
N TYR A 385 0.42 14.57 -2.94
CA TYR A 385 -0.33 13.38 -3.41
C TYR A 385 -1.40 12.95 -2.41
N GLY A 386 -1.03 12.82 -1.12
CA GLY A 386 -1.92 12.33 -0.06
C GLY A 386 -3.15 13.21 0.16
N ILE A 387 -2.99 14.53 0.09
CA ILE A 387 -4.12 15.48 0.12
C ILE A 387 -4.93 15.33 -1.17
N SER A 388 -4.28 15.45 -2.32
CA SER A 388 -4.94 15.51 -3.63
C SER A 388 -5.84 14.30 -3.89
N ILE A 389 -5.35 13.08 -3.63
CA ILE A 389 -6.16 11.88 -3.87
C ILE A 389 -7.36 11.79 -2.92
N ASN A 390 -7.26 12.28 -1.67
CA ASN A 390 -8.39 12.31 -0.73
C ASN A 390 -9.42 13.38 -1.14
N LEU A 391 -8.96 14.56 -1.60
CA LEU A 391 -9.82 15.62 -2.11
C LEU A 391 -10.69 15.14 -3.28
N VAL A 392 -10.11 14.44 -4.27
CA VAL A 392 -10.89 13.93 -5.40
C VAL A 392 -11.72 12.70 -5.03
N GLU A 393 -11.18 11.73 -4.28
CA GLU A 393 -11.88 10.47 -4.00
C GLU A 393 -13.20 10.67 -3.23
N VAL A 394 -13.23 11.52 -2.20
CA VAL A 394 -14.47 11.77 -1.43
C VAL A 394 -15.49 12.57 -2.25
N THR A 395 -15.04 13.56 -3.02
CA THR A 395 -15.89 14.35 -3.94
C THR A 395 -16.52 13.44 -5.00
N TRP A 396 -15.73 12.52 -5.57
CA TRP A 396 -16.20 11.49 -6.51
C TRP A 396 -17.17 10.49 -5.87
N LYS A 397 -16.87 9.98 -4.66
CA LYS A 397 -17.78 9.08 -3.90
C LYS A 397 -19.14 9.72 -3.61
N SER A 398 -19.20 11.06 -3.49
CA SER A 398 -20.46 11.81 -3.37
C SER A 398 -21.29 11.77 -4.66
N LYS A 399 -20.67 12.06 -5.81
CA LYS A 399 -21.34 11.94 -7.13
C LYS A 399 -21.71 10.48 -7.46
N LEU A 400 -20.88 9.52 -7.06
CA LEU A 400 -21.17 8.09 -7.18
C LEU A 400 -22.41 7.68 -6.37
N LYS A 401 -22.59 8.23 -5.14
CA LYS A 401 -23.83 8.03 -4.36
C LYS A 401 -25.05 8.62 -5.08
N ALA A 402 -24.92 9.84 -5.60
CA ALA A 402 -26.02 10.51 -6.29
C ALA A 402 -26.48 9.75 -7.54
N GLN A 403 -25.55 9.11 -8.28
CA GLN A 403 -25.86 8.31 -9.46
C GLN A 403 -26.34 6.89 -9.13
N PHE A 404 -25.81 6.28 -8.06
CA PHE A 404 -26.18 4.93 -7.61
C PHE A 404 -26.50 4.92 -6.10
N PRO A 405 -27.70 5.36 -5.68
CA PRO A 405 -28.09 5.34 -4.27
C PRO A 405 -28.24 3.93 -3.69
N SER A 406 -28.50 2.94 -4.56
CA SER A 406 -28.61 1.52 -4.23
C SER A 406 -27.25 0.95 -3.80
N PRO A 407 -27.10 0.40 -2.57
CA PRO A 407 -25.84 -0.17 -2.09
C PRO A 407 -25.23 -1.21 -3.05
N ASN A 408 -26.10 -1.96 -3.73
CA ASN A 408 -25.72 -3.03 -4.64
C ASN A 408 -25.23 -2.53 -6.00
N GLU A 409 -25.75 -1.42 -6.52
CA GLU A 409 -25.24 -0.80 -7.75
C GLU A 409 -23.92 -0.08 -7.47
N TYR A 410 -23.84 0.65 -6.35
CA TYR A 410 -22.59 1.25 -5.87
C TYR A 410 -21.50 0.17 -5.69
N SER A 411 -21.84 -0.97 -5.07
CA SER A 411 -20.91 -2.09 -4.89
C SER A 411 -20.52 -2.76 -6.21
N SER A 412 -21.46 -2.96 -7.15
CA SER A 412 -21.14 -3.47 -8.49
C SER A 412 -20.20 -2.52 -9.24
N PHE A 413 -20.41 -1.21 -9.13
CA PHE A 413 -19.52 -0.20 -9.71
C PHE A 413 -18.13 -0.26 -9.06
N MET A 414 -18.06 -0.33 -7.72
CA MET A 414 -16.79 -0.46 -6.99
C MET A 414 -16.03 -1.73 -7.39
N GLY A 415 -16.72 -2.84 -7.65
CA GLY A 415 -16.11 -4.07 -8.19
C GLY A 415 -15.47 -3.88 -9.57
N ASP A 416 -16.15 -3.19 -10.50
CA ASP A 416 -15.56 -2.83 -11.79
C ASP A 416 -14.41 -1.83 -11.68
N PHE A 417 -14.56 -0.80 -10.84
CA PHE A 417 -13.53 0.18 -10.52
C PHE A 417 -12.26 -0.48 -9.96
N SER A 418 -12.41 -1.47 -9.07
CA SER A 418 -11.31 -2.28 -8.54
C SER A 418 -10.65 -3.12 -9.62
N THR A 419 -11.43 -3.82 -10.45
CA THR A 419 -10.86 -4.57 -11.58
C THR A 419 -10.09 -3.64 -12.54
N ALA A 420 -10.67 -2.49 -12.91
CA ALA A 420 -10.04 -1.52 -13.80
C ALA A 420 -8.78 -0.91 -13.18
N THR A 421 -8.78 -0.62 -11.87
CA THR A 421 -7.59 -0.16 -11.14
C THR A 421 -6.48 -1.20 -11.19
N GLY A 422 -6.79 -2.49 -11.00
CA GLY A 422 -5.81 -3.57 -11.09
C GLY A 422 -5.21 -3.74 -12.49
N ILE A 423 -6.05 -3.73 -13.54
CA ILE A 423 -5.59 -3.83 -14.93
C ILE A 423 -4.71 -2.62 -15.31
N ALA A 424 -5.16 -1.41 -14.98
CA ALA A 424 -4.44 -0.17 -15.28
C ALA A 424 -3.11 -0.11 -14.51
N THR A 425 -3.10 -0.47 -13.22
CA THR A 425 -1.88 -0.47 -12.40
C THR A 425 -0.89 -1.53 -12.89
N PHE A 426 -1.34 -2.75 -13.21
CA PHE A 426 -0.48 -3.80 -13.76
C PHE A 426 0.17 -3.36 -15.08
N THR A 427 -0.63 -2.83 -16.02
CA THR A 427 -0.14 -2.28 -17.29
C THR A 427 0.85 -1.14 -17.07
N MET A 428 0.52 -0.21 -16.18
CA MET A 428 1.39 0.93 -15.85
C MET A 428 2.69 0.50 -15.15
N MET A 429 2.71 -0.58 -14.36
CA MET A 429 3.95 -1.13 -13.79
C MET A 429 4.88 -1.75 -14.84
N LEU A 430 4.32 -2.33 -15.91
CA LEU A 430 5.12 -2.78 -17.06
C LEU A 430 5.69 -1.57 -17.83
N LEU A 431 4.85 -0.57 -18.12
CA LEU A 431 5.26 0.65 -18.81
C LEU A 431 6.24 1.50 -17.99
N GLY A 432 6.09 1.57 -16.67
CA GLY A 432 6.92 2.39 -15.77
C GLY A 432 8.41 2.03 -15.83
N ARG A 433 8.72 0.74 -15.98
CA ARG A 433 10.10 0.26 -16.20
C ARG A 433 10.67 0.72 -17.55
N LEU A 434 9.84 0.84 -18.58
CA LEU A 434 10.25 1.41 -19.87
C LEU A 434 10.41 2.93 -19.81
N ILE A 435 9.53 3.61 -19.07
CA ILE A 435 9.56 5.07 -18.89
C ILE A 435 10.84 5.49 -18.16
N LEU A 436 11.12 4.90 -16.98
CA LEU A 436 12.34 5.18 -16.22
C LEU A 436 13.62 4.92 -17.03
N ARG A 437 13.64 3.84 -17.84
CA ARG A 437 14.81 3.48 -18.67
C ARG A 437 15.01 4.36 -19.91
N LYS A 438 13.94 4.94 -20.49
CA LYS A 438 14.03 5.78 -21.71
C LYS A 438 14.00 7.28 -21.46
N PHE A 439 13.28 7.75 -20.45
CA PHE A 439 13.02 9.16 -20.19
C PHE A 439 13.55 9.65 -18.84
N GLY A 440 14.19 8.78 -18.05
CA GLY A 440 14.83 9.12 -16.79
C GLY A 440 13.86 9.38 -15.63
N TRP A 441 14.43 9.82 -14.50
CA TRP A 441 13.70 9.99 -13.24
C TRP A 441 12.76 11.20 -13.26
N GLY A 442 13.18 12.37 -13.76
CA GLY A 442 12.37 13.60 -13.77
C GLY A 442 11.04 13.45 -14.49
N VAL A 443 11.03 12.84 -15.69
CA VAL A 443 9.80 12.58 -16.44
C VAL A 443 8.90 11.60 -15.68
N ALA A 444 9.46 10.54 -15.10
CA ALA A 444 8.71 9.57 -14.30
C ALA A 444 8.07 10.19 -13.06
N ALA A 445 8.79 11.06 -12.34
CA ALA A 445 8.29 11.80 -11.18
C ALA A 445 7.18 12.78 -11.56
N MET A 446 7.31 13.47 -12.71
CA MET A 446 6.35 14.46 -13.20
C MET A 446 5.04 13.87 -13.75
N ILE A 447 5.03 12.60 -14.20
CA ILE A 447 3.81 11.98 -14.74
C ILE A 447 2.67 11.93 -13.71
N THR A 448 2.96 11.57 -12.46
CA THR A 448 1.90 11.39 -11.44
C THR A 448 1.14 12.69 -11.11
N PRO A 449 1.79 13.83 -10.81
CA PRO A 449 1.08 15.11 -10.66
C PRO A 449 0.42 15.58 -11.96
N THR A 450 1.02 15.32 -13.13
CA THR A 450 0.44 15.73 -14.43
C THR A 450 -0.84 14.96 -14.75
N VAL A 451 -0.85 13.64 -14.53
CA VAL A 451 -2.06 12.80 -14.64
C VAL A 451 -3.14 13.28 -13.69
N LEU A 452 -2.78 13.56 -12.43
CA LEU A 452 -3.74 14.04 -11.44
C LEU A 452 -4.27 15.44 -11.78
N LEU A 453 -3.45 16.35 -12.32
CA LEU A 453 -3.88 17.67 -12.80
C LEU A 453 -4.88 17.55 -13.95
N LEU A 454 -4.50 16.86 -15.04
CA LEU A 454 -5.33 16.78 -16.25
C LEU A 454 -6.67 16.09 -15.98
N THR A 455 -6.64 14.95 -15.29
CA THR A 455 -7.87 14.21 -14.96
C THR A 455 -8.67 14.88 -13.82
N GLY A 456 -8.01 15.58 -12.90
CA GLY A 456 -8.64 16.36 -11.84
C GLY A 456 -9.38 17.59 -12.38
N VAL A 457 -8.73 18.39 -13.24
CA VAL A 457 -9.37 19.52 -13.93
C VAL A 457 -10.55 19.04 -14.77
N GLY A 458 -10.39 17.95 -15.56
CA GLY A 458 -11.50 17.37 -16.31
C GLY A 458 -12.69 16.97 -15.43
N PHE A 459 -12.43 16.38 -14.25
CA PHE A 459 -13.46 15.99 -13.29
C PHE A 459 -14.15 17.19 -12.61
N PHE A 460 -13.40 18.17 -12.10
CA PHE A 460 -13.98 19.35 -11.43
C PHE A 460 -14.69 20.27 -12.42
N SER A 461 -14.13 20.54 -13.60
CA SER A 461 -14.81 21.31 -14.65
C SER A 461 -16.13 20.66 -15.08
N LEU A 462 -16.19 19.33 -15.17
CA LEU A 462 -17.43 18.60 -15.49
C LEU A 462 -18.48 18.66 -14.36
N ILE A 463 -18.07 18.83 -13.10
CA ILE A 463 -19.01 19.08 -11.99
C ILE A 463 -19.50 20.53 -11.97
N LEU A 464 -18.62 21.50 -12.22
CA LEU A 464 -18.93 22.93 -12.11
C LEU A 464 -19.66 23.47 -13.35
N PHE A 465 -19.36 22.94 -14.54
CA PHE A 465 -19.94 23.36 -15.82
C PHE A 465 -20.77 22.24 -16.49
N GLY A 466 -21.34 21.34 -15.68
CA GLY A 466 -22.08 20.17 -16.15
C GLY A 466 -23.36 20.51 -16.96
N GLU A 467 -24.03 21.63 -16.65
CA GLU A 467 -25.21 22.08 -17.39
C GLU A 467 -24.87 22.62 -18.80
N PRO A 468 -23.91 23.56 -18.99
CA PRO A 468 -23.40 23.93 -20.31
C PRO A 468 -22.94 22.75 -21.18
N LEU A 469 -22.42 21.69 -20.56
CA LEU A 469 -21.97 20.48 -21.25
C LEU A 469 -23.08 19.45 -21.52
N ALA A 470 -24.29 19.63 -20.97
CA ALA A 470 -25.38 18.67 -21.11
C ALA A 470 -25.82 18.38 -22.56
N PRO A 471 -25.90 19.38 -23.49
CA PRO A 471 -26.24 19.09 -24.89
C PRO A 471 -25.19 18.23 -25.60
N LEU A 472 -23.90 18.49 -25.33
CA LEU A 472 -22.79 17.72 -25.88
C LEU A 472 -22.81 16.28 -25.35
N LEU A 473 -22.97 16.10 -24.04
CA LEU A 473 -23.02 14.77 -23.40
C LEU A 473 -24.27 13.97 -23.80
N GLY A 474 -25.39 14.66 -24.04
CA GLY A 474 -26.61 14.07 -24.58
C GLY A 474 -26.41 13.41 -25.95
N SER A 475 -25.56 13.96 -26.82
CA SER A 475 -25.21 13.33 -28.10
C SER A 475 -24.47 11.99 -27.95
N PHE A 476 -23.80 11.76 -26.82
CA PHE A 476 -23.17 10.49 -26.44
C PHE A 476 -24.06 9.61 -25.54
N GLY A 477 -25.32 10.01 -25.30
CA GLY A 477 -26.25 9.29 -24.43
C GLY A 477 -25.90 9.32 -22.93
N MET A 478 -25.09 10.30 -22.49
CA MET A 478 -24.67 10.43 -21.09
C MET A 478 -25.31 11.64 -20.41
N THR A 479 -25.72 11.48 -19.15
CA THR A 479 -26.05 12.62 -18.29
C THR A 479 -24.76 13.25 -17.72
N PRO A 480 -24.75 14.55 -17.37
CA PRO A 480 -23.60 15.18 -16.71
C PRO A 480 -23.17 14.46 -15.42
N LEU A 481 -24.13 13.93 -14.65
CA LEU A 481 -23.85 13.16 -13.43
C LEU A 481 -23.16 11.82 -13.73
N LEU A 482 -23.65 11.07 -14.71
CA LEU A 482 -23.05 9.80 -15.11
C LEU A 482 -21.64 10.00 -15.70
N ALA A 483 -21.48 11.05 -16.51
CA ALA A 483 -20.18 11.46 -17.04
C ALA A 483 -19.21 11.84 -15.91
N ALA A 484 -19.64 12.64 -14.93
CA ALA A 484 -18.81 12.99 -13.76
C ALA A 484 -18.39 11.76 -12.95
N VAL A 485 -19.27 10.76 -12.82
CA VAL A 485 -18.94 9.48 -12.16
C VAL A 485 -17.88 8.70 -12.92
N TYR A 486 -17.98 8.58 -14.26
CA TYR A 486 -16.97 7.87 -15.05
C TYR A 486 -15.64 8.64 -15.16
N VAL A 487 -15.67 9.95 -15.37
CA VAL A 487 -14.45 10.78 -15.42
C VAL A 487 -13.74 10.77 -14.06
N GLY A 488 -14.48 10.87 -12.95
CA GLY A 488 -13.92 10.76 -11.59
C GLY A 488 -13.40 9.35 -11.25
N ALA A 489 -13.99 8.31 -11.83
CA ALA A 489 -13.48 6.95 -11.72
C ALA A 489 -12.16 6.78 -12.49
N LEU A 490 -12.08 7.29 -13.73
CA LEU A 490 -10.85 7.31 -14.53
C LEU A 490 -9.75 8.14 -13.85
N GLN A 491 -10.07 9.31 -13.33
CA GLN A 491 -9.19 10.15 -12.50
C GLN A 491 -8.57 9.33 -11.36
N ASN A 492 -9.40 8.60 -10.61
CA ASN A 492 -8.96 7.78 -9.49
C ASN A 492 -8.11 6.58 -9.95
N ILE A 493 -8.55 5.87 -11.00
CA ILE A 493 -7.85 4.71 -11.59
C ILE A 493 -6.45 5.12 -12.06
N PHE A 494 -6.32 6.16 -12.88
CA PHE A 494 -5.03 6.60 -13.41
C PHE A 494 -4.13 7.19 -12.32
N SER A 495 -4.68 8.00 -11.41
CA SER A 495 -3.89 8.57 -10.29
C SER A 495 -3.35 7.50 -9.34
N LYS A 496 -4.12 6.43 -9.07
CA LYS A 496 -3.66 5.28 -8.26
C LYS A 496 -2.65 4.42 -9.03
N SER A 497 -2.91 4.17 -10.32
CA SER A 497 -2.02 3.41 -11.19
C SER A 497 -0.64 4.06 -11.31
N ALA A 498 -0.59 5.34 -11.71
CA ALA A 498 0.65 6.12 -11.80
C ALA A 498 1.38 6.21 -10.45
N LYS A 499 0.64 6.31 -9.34
CA LYS A 499 1.25 6.36 -8.02
C LYS A 499 1.99 5.06 -7.67
N TYR A 500 1.38 3.90 -7.86
CA TYR A 500 2.04 2.62 -7.57
C TYR A 500 3.11 2.25 -8.61
N SER A 501 2.99 2.69 -9.86
CA SER A 501 3.91 2.32 -10.94
C SER A 501 5.10 3.25 -11.16
N LEU A 502 5.00 4.52 -10.75
CA LEU A 502 5.99 5.57 -11.01
C LEU A 502 6.32 6.35 -9.74
N PHE A 503 5.33 6.93 -9.05
CA PHE A 503 5.60 7.76 -7.87
C PHE A 503 6.30 7.01 -6.74
N ASP A 504 5.78 5.84 -6.34
CA ASP A 504 6.38 5.05 -5.25
C ASP A 504 7.83 4.63 -5.60
N PRO A 505 8.12 4.07 -6.80
CA PRO A 505 9.50 3.87 -7.26
C PRO A 505 10.36 5.14 -7.28
N CYS A 506 9.87 6.25 -7.84
CA CYS A 506 10.62 7.52 -7.88
C CYS A 506 10.95 8.06 -6.48
N LYS A 507 10.01 7.96 -5.54
CA LYS A 507 10.19 8.33 -4.12
C LYS A 507 11.25 7.46 -3.44
N GLU A 508 11.26 6.16 -3.73
CA GLU A 508 12.28 5.25 -3.21
C GLU A 508 13.67 5.49 -3.83
N MET A 509 13.73 5.77 -5.14
CA MET A 509 14.98 6.17 -5.82
C MET A 509 15.55 7.49 -5.30
N ALA A 510 14.69 8.44 -4.92
CA ALA A 510 15.09 9.72 -4.33
C ALA A 510 15.83 9.59 -2.98
N TYR A 511 15.68 8.46 -2.27
CA TYR A 511 16.46 8.19 -1.05
C TYR A 511 17.86 7.61 -1.31
N ILE A 512 18.19 7.21 -2.54
CA ILE A 512 19.46 6.54 -2.84
C ILE A 512 20.67 7.49 -2.62
N PRO A 513 20.72 8.70 -3.22
CA PRO A 513 21.89 9.57 -3.15
C PRO A 513 21.86 10.52 -1.94
N LEU A 514 21.20 10.13 -0.84
CA LEU A 514 21.24 10.84 0.43
C LEU A 514 22.23 10.18 1.38
N ASP A 515 22.95 11.00 2.16
CA ASP A 515 23.81 10.54 3.24
C ASP A 515 23.04 9.61 4.19
N GLU A 516 23.70 8.58 4.74
CA GLU A 516 23.02 7.53 5.53
C GLU A 516 22.19 8.10 6.70
N GLU A 517 22.60 9.19 7.33
CA GLU A 517 21.78 9.88 8.34
C GLU A 517 20.46 10.41 7.75
N MET A 518 20.51 11.14 6.64
CA MET A 518 19.33 11.73 5.98
C MET A 518 18.45 10.67 5.30
N LYS A 519 19.07 9.61 4.79
CA LYS A 519 18.44 8.42 4.22
C LYS A 519 17.68 7.60 5.26
N VAL A 520 18.18 7.49 6.49
CA VAL A 520 17.46 6.86 7.61
C VAL A 520 16.44 7.81 8.24
N LYS A 521 16.86 9.03 8.63
CA LYS A 521 16.01 9.99 9.35
C LYS A 521 14.93 10.61 8.46
N GLY A 522 15.29 11.11 7.28
CA GLY A 522 14.38 11.75 6.33
C GLY A 522 13.35 10.76 5.76
N LYS A 523 13.75 9.53 5.43
CA LYS A 523 12.79 8.48 5.04
C LYS A 523 11.82 8.13 6.17
N ALA A 524 12.32 7.99 7.40
CA ALA A 524 11.44 7.76 8.56
C ALA A 524 10.42 8.90 8.73
N ALA A 525 10.86 10.16 8.68
CA ALA A 525 9.98 11.32 8.77
C ALA A 525 8.93 11.36 7.64
N ILE A 526 9.32 11.08 6.39
CA ILE A 526 8.40 11.13 5.25
C ILE A 526 7.39 9.96 5.26
N ASP A 527 7.85 8.74 5.51
CA ASP A 527 6.97 7.56 5.50
C ASP A 527 6.04 7.50 6.73
N VAL A 528 6.47 8.03 7.89
CA VAL A 528 5.72 7.99 9.16
C VAL A 528 4.91 9.27 9.41
N VAL A 529 5.42 10.46 9.09
CA VAL A 529 4.71 11.73 9.31
C VAL A 529 4.02 12.20 8.02
N CYS A 530 4.76 12.42 6.94
CA CYS A 530 4.23 13.09 5.74
C CYS A 530 3.13 12.28 5.02
N ASN A 531 3.25 10.95 4.94
CA ASN A 531 2.26 10.08 4.28
C ASN A 531 0.90 10.04 5.04
N PRO A 532 0.85 9.81 6.38
CA PRO A 532 -0.37 10.02 7.15
C PRO A 532 -0.86 11.48 7.15
N LEU A 533 0.03 12.46 7.26
CA LEU A 533 -0.31 13.89 7.25
C LEU A 533 -1.01 14.30 5.95
N GLY A 534 -0.54 13.84 4.78
CA GLY A 534 -1.20 14.12 3.51
C GLY A 534 -2.63 13.59 3.47
N LYS A 535 -2.83 12.32 3.84
CA LYS A 535 -4.15 11.69 3.90
C LYS A 535 -5.09 12.39 4.88
N SER A 536 -4.61 12.69 6.09
CA SER A 536 -5.41 13.35 7.13
C SER A 536 -5.66 14.83 6.82
N GLY A 537 -4.70 15.53 6.24
CA GLY A 537 -4.82 16.93 5.81
C GLY A 537 -5.93 17.13 4.78
N GLY A 538 -6.03 16.24 3.78
CA GLY A 538 -7.16 16.27 2.84
C GLY A 538 -8.53 16.07 3.51
N ALA A 539 -8.60 15.23 4.54
CA ALA A 539 -9.82 15.06 5.34
C ALA A 539 -10.11 16.29 6.22
N LEU A 540 -9.10 16.94 6.79
CA LEU A 540 -9.27 18.16 7.61
C LEU A 540 -9.71 19.35 6.75
N ILE A 541 -9.11 19.55 5.57
CA ILE A 541 -9.54 20.55 4.58
C ILE A 541 -11.01 20.32 4.21
N GLN A 542 -11.41 19.08 3.94
CA GLN A 542 -12.82 18.77 3.65
C GLN A 542 -13.74 19.02 4.84
N GLN A 543 -13.36 18.68 6.07
CA GLN A 543 -14.17 18.97 7.27
C GLN A 543 -14.37 20.48 7.45
N PHE A 544 -13.30 21.26 7.36
CA PHE A 544 -13.36 22.72 7.47
C PHE A 544 -14.26 23.33 6.38
N MET A 545 -14.12 22.89 5.13
CA MET A 545 -14.96 23.35 4.02
C MET A 545 -16.43 22.90 4.16
N ILE A 546 -16.72 21.69 4.64
CA ILE A 546 -18.09 21.20 4.85
C ILE A 546 -18.78 21.96 5.98
N LEU A 547 -18.06 22.23 7.09
CA LEU A 547 -18.59 23.02 8.20
C LEU A 547 -18.82 24.49 7.82
N THR A 548 -17.95 25.06 6.97
CA THR A 548 -18.03 26.46 6.53
C THR A 548 -19.12 26.68 5.48
N PHE A 549 -19.27 25.78 4.50
CA PHE A 549 -20.21 25.91 3.37
C PHE A 549 -21.46 25.03 3.50
N GLY A 550 -21.63 24.33 4.61
CA GLY A 550 -22.81 23.52 4.97
C GLY A 550 -22.97 22.18 4.25
N SER A 551 -22.31 21.96 3.11
CA SER A 551 -22.29 20.66 2.41
C SER A 551 -21.07 20.51 1.50
N LEU A 552 -20.69 19.27 1.22
CA LEU A 552 -19.61 18.92 0.27
C LEU A 552 -19.93 19.38 -1.17
N ALA A 553 -21.22 19.48 -1.52
CA ALA A 553 -21.64 20.06 -2.79
C ALA A 553 -21.21 21.54 -2.89
N ASN A 554 -21.54 22.34 -1.88
CA ASN A 554 -21.16 23.75 -1.80
C ASN A 554 -19.65 23.94 -1.65
N SER A 555 -18.96 23.02 -0.94
CA SER A 555 -17.49 23.02 -0.85
C SER A 555 -16.78 22.74 -2.18
N THR A 556 -17.42 22.04 -3.14
CA THR A 556 -16.76 21.49 -4.33
C THR A 556 -15.96 22.50 -5.17
N PRO A 557 -16.44 23.71 -5.51
CA PRO A 557 -15.63 24.71 -6.23
C PRO A 557 -14.34 25.09 -5.47
N TYR A 558 -14.44 25.35 -4.17
CA TYR A 558 -13.29 25.70 -3.33
C TYR A 558 -12.29 24.54 -3.22
N LEU A 559 -12.78 23.30 -3.08
CA LEU A 559 -11.94 22.09 -3.11
C LEU A 559 -11.20 21.93 -4.44
N GLY A 560 -11.81 22.29 -5.57
CA GLY A 560 -11.17 22.31 -6.89
C GLY A 560 -10.06 23.35 -7.00
N GLY A 561 -10.28 24.56 -6.48
CA GLY A 561 -9.27 25.61 -6.41
C GLY A 561 -8.07 25.23 -5.51
N ILE A 562 -8.35 24.71 -4.32
CA ILE A 562 -7.32 24.21 -3.39
C ILE A 562 -6.52 23.07 -4.02
N LEU A 563 -7.18 22.14 -4.73
CA LEU A 563 -6.51 21.06 -5.46
C LEU A 563 -5.55 21.61 -6.52
N LEU A 564 -5.96 22.61 -7.30
CA LEU A 564 -5.10 23.22 -8.33
C LEU A 564 -3.84 23.82 -7.71
N VAL A 565 -3.97 24.60 -6.61
CA VAL A 565 -2.83 25.19 -5.89
C VAL A 565 -1.86 24.10 -5.40
N ILE A 566 -2.39 23.03 -4.78
CA ILE A 566 -1.58 21.93 -4.25
C ILE A 566 -0.86 21.17 -5.37
N VAL A 567 -1.50 20.96 -6.52
CA VAL A 567 -0.89 20.24 -7.65
C VAL A 567 0.13 21.12 -8.40
N VAL A 568 -0.07 22.44 -8.47
CA VAL A 568 0.96 23.38 -8.96
C VAL A 568 2.18 23.39 -8.04
N ALA A 569 1.99 23.44 -6.72
CA ALA A 569 3.08 23.32 -5.76
C ALA A 569 3.82 21.97 -5.88
N TRP A 570 3.09 20.87 -6.12
CA TRP A 570 3.67 19.54 -6.35
C TRP A 570 4.49 19.47 -7.65
N LEU A 571 4.01 20.06 -8.75
CA LEU A 571 4.77 20.17 -10.01
C LEU A 571 6.04 21.03 -9.83
N GLY A 572 5.97 22.10 -9.03
CA GLY A 572 7.13 22.90 -8.64
C GLY A 572 8.16 22.09 -7.83
N ALA A 573 7.70 21.38 -6.80
CA ALA A 573 8.55 20.52 -5.97
C ALA A 573 9.19 19.38 -6.77
N ALA A 574 8.46 18.74 -7.70
CA ALA A 574 8.99 17.68 -8.54
C ALA A 574 10.08 18.17 -9.51
N ARG A 575 9.92 19.36 -10.13
CA ARG A 575 10.97 20.00 -10.93
C ARG A 575 12.18 20.43 -10.10
N SER A 576 11.94 21.01 -8.93
CA SER A 576 12.99 21.38 -7.96
C SER A 576 13.80 20.15 -7.55
N LEU A 577 13.12 19.03 -7.29
CA LEU A 577 13.75 17.78 -6.87
C LEU A 577 14.54 17.11 -7.99
N ASP A 578 14.06 17.13 -9.24
CA ASP A 578 14.79 16.60 -10.41
C ASP A 578 16.12 17.35 -10.66
N SER A 579 16.09 18.67 -10.52
CA SER A 579 17.27 19.53 -10.62
C SER A 579 18.31 19.27 -9.51
N GLN A 580 17.92 18.68 -8.38
CA GLN A 580 18.82 18.30 -7.28
C GLN A 580 19.23 16.82 -7.37
N PHE A 581 18.33 15.93 -7.80
CA PHE A 581 18.58 14.50 -7.95
C PHE A 581 19.53 14.20 -9.12
N SER A 582 19.34 14.84 -10.27
CA SER A 582 20.15 14.62 -11.47
C SER A 582 21.67 14.80 -11.28
N PRO A 583 22.20 15.83 -10.58
CA PRO A 583 23.64 15.91 -10.28
C PRO A 583 24.09 14.90 -9.21
N LEU A 584 23.34 14.72 -8.13
CA LEU A 584 23.71 13.78 -7.05
C LEU A 584 23.75 12.31 -7.54
N ALA A 585 22.80 11.92 -8.39
CA ALA A 585 22.76 10.59 -9.00
C ALA A 585 23.92 10.33 -9.97
N LYS A 586 24.47 11.37 -10.62
CA LYS A 586 25.71 11.25 -11.41
C LYS A 586 26.92 11.03 -10.51
N GLN A 587 27.05 11.82 -9.44
CA GLN A 587 28.16 11.72 -8.49
C GLN A 587 28.21 10.34 -7.81
N GLU A 588 27.08 9.77 -7.38
CA GLU A 588 27.04 8.41 -6.85
C GLU A 588 27.44 7.35 -7.89
N LEU A 589 26.97 7.48 -9.13
CA LEU A 589 27.30 6.54 -10.22
C LEU A 589 28.77 6.67 -10.68
N GLU A 590 29.39 7.82 -10.48
CA GLU A 590 30.84 8.03 -10.64
C GLU A 590 31.64 7.42 -9.49
N LYS A 591 31.21 7.59 -8.23
CA LYS A 591 31.80 6.90 -7.06
C LYS A 591 31.74 5.38 -7.22
N GLU A 592 30.59 4.83 -7.61
CA GLU A 592 30.39 3.39 -7.82
C GLU A 592 31.35 2.85 -8.90
N LYS A 593 31.50 3.56 -10.03
CA LYS A 593 32.50 3.22 -11.06
C LYS A 593 33.94 3.26 -10.55
N LEU A 594 34.30 4.25 -9.73
CA LEU A 594 35.64 4.36 -9.16
C LEU A 594 35.95 3.24 -8.15
N LEU A 595 34.95 2.82 -7.36
CA LEU A 595 35.07 1.68 -6.44
C LEU A 595 35.21 0.35 -7.23
N VAL A 596 34.33 0.09 -8.20
CA VAL A 596 34.40 -1.11 -9.07
C VAL A 596 35.63 -1.10 -9.98
N GLY A 597 36.24 0.06 -10.22
CA GLY A 597 37.56 0.20 -10.86
C GLY A 597 38.68 -0.27 -9.93
N LYS A 598 38.71 0.23 -8.68
CA LYS A 598 39.72 -0.16 -7.68
C LYS A 598 39.65 -1.62 -7.26
N GLU A 599 38.46 -2.22 -7.21
CA GLU A 599 38.29 -3.68 -7.00
C GLU A 599 38.79 -4.54 -8.19
N LYS A 600 39.23 -3.92 -9.30
CA LYS A 600 39.74 -4.59 -10.51
C LYS A 600 41.19 -4.25 -10.84
N GLU A 601 41.84 -3.39 -10.08
CA GLU A 601 43.30 -3.29 -10.10
C GLU A 601 43.86 -4.54 -9.38
N PRO A 602 44.60 -5.43 -10.06
CA PRO A 602 45.23 -6.55 -9.38
C PRO A 602 46.28 -6.01 -8.42
N LEU A 603 46.31 -6.55 -7.20
CA LEU A 603 47.41 -6.33 -6.27
C LEU A 603 48.72 -6.74 -6.96
N ILE A 604 49.55 -5.76 -7.29
CA ILE A 604 50.93 -6.01 -7.73
C ILE A 604 51.67 -6.53 -6.50
N ASP A 605 52.02 -7.81 -6.56
CA ASP A 605 52.62 -8.53 -5.44
C ASP A 605 54.05 -8.06 -5.20
N MET A 606 54.24 -7.17 -4.22
CA MET A 606 55.56 -6.74 -3.76
C MET A 606 56.15 -7.81 -2.83
N THR A 607 56.52 -8.94 -3.43
CA THR A 607 57.44 -9.90 -2.81
C THR A 607 58.80 -9.22 -2.63
N THR A 608 59.14 -8.95 -1.37
CA THR A 608 60.46 -8.45 -0.99
C THR A 608 61.42 -9.64 -0.87
N ASP A 609 62.31 -9.79 -1.85
CA ASP A 609 63.48 -10.66 -1.73
C ASP A 609 64.77 -9.84 -1.88
N THR A 610 65.70 -10.08 -0.96
CA THR A 610 67.03 -9.47 -0.92
C THR A 610 68.07 -10.45 -1.42
N ASP A 611 68.83 -10.07 -2.45
CA ASP A 611 70.28 -10.21 -2.47
C ASP A 611 70.86 -9.35 -3.62
N GLY A 612 72.13 -8.95 -3.54
CA GLY A 612 72.69 -7.94 -4.44
C GLY A 612 74.15 -8.17 -4.85
N PHE A 613 74.65 -7.35 -5.79
CA PHE A 613 76.10 -7.26 -6.05
C PHE A 613 76.54 -5.89 -6.61
N VAL A 614 77.87 -5.75 -6.77
CA VAL A 614 78.62 -4.48 -6.77
C VAL A 614 78.72 -3.73 -8.13
N ALA A 615 78.36 -2.44 -8.09
CA ALA A 615 78.82 -1.25 -8.84
C ALA A 615 79.50 -1.31 -10.24
N LYS A 616 79.09 -0.39 -11.16
CA LYS A 616 80.00 0.60 -11.82
C LYS A 616 79.31 1.74 -12.63
N VAL A 617 79.65 2.99 -12.25
CA VAL A 617 80.03 4.18 -13.06
C VAL A 617 79.38 4.50 -14.45
N LYS A 618 78.63 5.64 -14.50
CA LYS A 618 78.69 6.86 -15.39
C LYS A 618 79.25 6.80 -16.84
N PRO A 619 78.83 7.68 -17.81
CA PRO A 619 78.63 9.16 -17.72
C PRO A 619 77.16 9.64 -17.95
N GLN A 620 76.70 10.89 -17.74
CA GLN A 620 77.09 12.25 -18.24
C GLN A 620 76.86 12.41 -19.77
N GLU A 621 76.27 13.46 -20.35
CA GLU A 621 75.87 14.85 -19.95
C GLU A 621 74.41 15.16 -20.43
N ASN A 622 73.78 16.35 -20.37
CA ASN A 622 74.25 17.72 -20.14
C ASN A 622 73.16 18.70 -19.63
N GLY A 623 73.57 19.64 -18.76
CA GLY A 623 73.03 21.00 -18.51
C GLY A 623 71.55 21.27 -18.09
N SER A 624 71.24 22.35 -17.37
CA SER A 624 72.08 23.27 -16.55
C SER A 624 71.21 24.32 -15.82
N ILE A 625 71.49 24.59 -14.52
CA ILE A 625 71.47 25.91 -13.83
C ILE A 625 70.12 26.68 -13.79
N ALA A 626 69.64 27.32 -12.71
CA ALA A 626 69.85 27.33 -11.25
C ALA A 626 68.58 28.02 -10.65
N GLU A 627 68.37 28.40 -9.38
CA GLU A 627 69.16 28.63 -8.15
C GLU A 627 68.11 28.55 -7.00
N SER A 628 68.22 27.79 -5.89
CA SER A 628 69.09 27.89 -4.70
C SER A 628 69.21 29.31 -4.11
N ALA A 629 69.15 29.56 -2.79
CA ALA A 629 69.09 28.71 -1.58
C ALA A 629 68.12 29.35 -0.53
N ALA A 630 67.69 28.74 0.59
CA ALA A 630 68.40 28.23 1.77
C ALA A 630 69.30 29.30 2.47
N SER A 631 69.44 29.36 3.81
CA SER A 631 68.96 28.50 4.91
C SER A 631 68.95 29.26 6.26
N ASP A 632 68.45 28.62 7.33
CA ASP A 632 68.71 28.91 8.76
C ASP A 632 68.16 30.26 9.31
N ASN A 633 67.96 30.49 10.63
CA ASN A 633 68.56 29.88 11.81
C ASN A 633 67.58 29.85 13.03
N SER A 634 68.11 29.76 14.25
CA SER A 634 67.44 29.31 15.47
C SER A 634 67.11 30.40 16.51
N SER A 635 66.43 29.95 17.59
CA SER A 635 66.45 30.48 18.97
C SER A 635 65.31 31.38 19.50
N ASN A 636 65.25 31.45 20.83
CA ASN A 636 64.10 31.83 21.69
C ASN A 636 63.78 33.35 21.73
N GLY A 637 62.52 33.70 22.06
CA GLY A 637 62.16 35.06 22.50
C GLY A 637 60.70 35.27 22.96
N LEU A 638 60.51 35.53 24.25
CA LEU A 638 59.42 36.35 24.83
C LEU A 638 60.05 37.69 25.30
N PRO A 639 59.33 38.79 25.65
CA PRO A 639 57.92 38.86 26.11
C PRO A 639 57.07 40.05 25.55
N SER A 640 55.83 40.20 26.07
CA SER A 640 55.03 41.44 26.37
C SER A 640 55.23 42.73 25.54
N LYS A 641 54.23 43.57 25.22
CA LYS A 641 53.01 44.05 25.94
C LYS A 641 52.16 44.91 24.92
N GLN A 642 51.08 45.68 25.14
CA GLN A 642 50.25 46.14 26.27
C GLN A 642 48.87 46.68 25.77
N GLU A 643 47.76 46.44 26.50
CA GLU A 643 46.44 47.14 26.46
C GLU A 643 45.63 47.20 25.13
N SER A 644 44.30 47.43 25.14
CA SER A 644 43.39 47.93 26.20
C SER A 644 42.07 47.15 26.34
N SER A 645 41.38 47.35 27.46
CA SER A 645 40.00 46.92 27.76
C SER A 645 39.05 48.16 27.70
N PRO A 646 37.74 48.16 28.05
CA PRO A 646 37.00 47.38 29.07
C PRO A 646 35.90 46.49 28.42
N GLU A 647 34.77 46.04 29.01
CA GLU A 647 34.08 46.29 30.31
C GLU A 647 33.22 45.07 30.73
N SER A 648 32.48 45.19 31.83
CA SER A 648 31.49 44.27 32.41
C SER A 648 30.04 44.64 31.96
N GLU A 649 28.87 44.12 32.39
CA GLU A 649 28.40 43.08 33.35
C GLU A 649 26.94 42.67 32.92
N GLY A 650 26.00 42.05 33.67
CA GLY A 650 25.97 41.60 35.07
C GLY A 650 24.62 41.05 35.60
N SER A 651 24.10 39.95 35.04
CA SER A 651 23.03 39.08 35.61
C SER A 651 21.58 39.59 35.82
N SER A 652 20.66 38.61 35.96
CA SER A 652 19.38 38.61 36.71
C SER A 652 18.08 39.30 36.20
N GLU A 653 17.00 38.49 36.29
CA GLU A 653 15.63 38.78 36.78
C GLU A 653 14.52 39.49 35.95
N THR A 654 13.53 38.65 35.59
CA THR A 654 12.10 38.75 36.02
C THR A 654 11.08 39.59 35.22
N SER A 655 10.00 38.88 34.82
CA SER A 655 8.58 39.31 34.70
C SER A 655 7.99 40.04 33.47
N THR A 656 6.92 39.41 32.96
CA THR A 656 5.57 39.95 32.61
C THR A 656 5.25 40.74 31.32
N ILE A 657 4.32 40.11 30.55
CA ILE A 657 2.99 40.63 30.09
C ILE A 657 2.86 41.39 28.75
N HIS A 658 1.83 40.97 27.98
CA HIS A 658 1.21 41.53 26.77
C HIS A 658 2.11 41.74 25.53
N GLN A 659 1.65 41.47 24.30
CA GLN A 659 0.27 41.27 23.82
C GLN A 659 -0.02 39.84 23.31
#